data_AF-A0A9W6GZ34-F1
#
_entry.id   AF-A0A9W6GZ34-F1
#
_cell.length_a   1.000
_cell.length_b   1.000
_cell.length_c   1.000
_cell.angle_alpha   90.00
_cell.angle_beta   90.00
_cell.angle_gamma   90.00
#
_symmetry.space_group_name_H-M   'P 1'
#
loop_
_entity.id
_entity.type
_entity.pdbx_description
1 polymer ?
#
loop_
_entity_poly.entity_id
_entity_poly.type
_entity_poly.pdbx_seq_one_letter_code
_entity_poly.pdbx_strand_id
1 'polypeptide(L)'
;MASDYEKIKADNIRDYGEKTHHLAFLGRLYTDRTHFVFELLQNAEDKNASRVLFGLSEDRLEFHHNGEIFDDRDVRGICGVGEGTKVDDLTKIGKFGIGFKAVYAYTSVPEVHSGNEHFRIDHYVRPSATAARPTGPGWTTLFVLGFDPAKAPAETAGREIAERLRGLTARTLLFLRKIKEIEYELPNGARGIYLREEIGGAHGRLVTVLGESGGKEEGERWLLFERSVPIPGGTGSVAVEIGFKLEVGLKDKIEGIARVRESPLYVFFPTEKQTQFGFLIQGPYRTTPARDNVPKDDEWNSRLVAATAALIVDALHAIKERGLLTVAALNALPIRLDAFPGDGMFYPIVTAVRDALKTCDLLPAEDGTYVAGSNAKLGRGAELRKLLGGDQLSALFPTGRETKWLSGDITADRTADLRAYLMNELEVEEVDPDGFARKISHAFLSAQSDTWFAWFYRYLSGQEALWRAPRWRGDTDIGVLRLKPILRLHDDMLETPFMADGKANAYLPPPEGSDLPCVKREIAADEHAAAFLKRLGLAEPDIFDDIVHRVLPKYNRFIVSVSPDEHAADIQKIFRALGSDSEAGKRKVIEEAGKASFLKATNCSGQTAYKRPGDIYLNDEELRLYFENFPGAWFIDEPLPSGGVGDALLNSLGVLRSPRRIVFDGELPPEIKQYSTRPETIRNYRLDGFDGFVETLKASNSFEDRKARSLVLWRYLVNYLSNDRSFFLGQYEWFYYSNHSMSFDSFMLRQLRETEWLPTEDLGLKKPAGLPAKQLCIELREADDLMKLLFIQTEDQTEAVKELQHAKELGISLDDIEFLKSHPDDFQAWRQSLSERARKPAFPVRTSTDAARGQKRLLEELGSAPEKEYEQRERSVRTTGGMVEPRPWLIGCYTNDDRQMVCQLCHDEMPFKKRDGEYYFEAVEALDRESISIEHEAQFLALCPVCSAKYREFVKSDVVALAAVQRALLEVDSPEIPIMVGDQKMILRFVERHFDRLRTILHAGERQIITANK
;
A
#
# COMPACT_ATOMS: atom_id res chain seq x y z
N MET A 1 22.35 77.95 19.80
CA MET A 1 23.79 78.16 20.07
C MET A 1 24.49 76.86 19.77
N ALA A 2 25.70 76.91 19.21
CA ALA A 2 26.53 75.72 19.01
C ALA A 2 27.01 75.17 20.36
N SER A 3 27.30 73.88 20.38
CA SER A 3 27.84 73.17 21.55
C SER A 3 29.27 73.59 21.85
N ASP A 4 29.68 73.45 23.11
CA ASP A 4 31.07 73.72 23.53
C ASP A 4 31.98 72.53 23.19
N TYR A 5 32.51 72.51 21.96
CA TYR A 5 33.33 71.42 21.47
C TYR A 5 34.62 71.23 22.28
N GLU A 6 35.25 72.30 22.77
CA GLU A 6 36.47 72.19 23.56
C GLU A 6 36.19 71.55 24.92
N LYS A 7 35.05 71.88 25.55
CA LYS A 7 34.61 71.17 26.76
C LYS A 7 34.36 69.69 26.50
N ILE A 8 33.61 69.35 25.44
CA ILE A 8 33.32 67.94 25.09
C ILE A 8 34.62 67.16 24.79
N LYS A 9 35.56 67.79 24.09
CA LYS A 9 36.87 67.22 23.80
C LYS A 9 37.70 67.00 25.06
N ALA A 10 37.71 67.96 25.99
CA ALA A 10 38.40 67.82 27.27
C ALA A 10 37.80 66.68 28.12
N ASP A 11 36.48 66.58 28.18
CA ASP A 11 35.77 65.48 28.84
C ASP A 11 36.14 64.12 28.20
N ASN A 12 36.11 64.01 26.88
CA ASN A 12 36.47 62.78 26.17
C ASN A 12 37.96 62.40 26.34
N ILE A 13 38.87 63.37 26.48
CA ILE A 13 40.29 63.08 26.80
C ILE A 13 40.43 62.55 28.22
N ARG A 14 39.66 63.07 29.18
CA ARG A 14 39.65 62.57 30.56
C ARG A 14 39.10 61.15 30.62
N ASP A 15 38.03 60.89 29.89
CA ASP A 15 37.28 59.62 30.01
C ASP A 15 37.93 58.49 29.18
N TYR A 16 38.53 58.79 28.02
CA TYR A 16 39.14 57.78 27.12
C TYR A 16 40.67 57.88 27.03
N GLY A 17 41.29 58.88 27.66
CA GLY A 17 42.74 59.09 27.66
C GLY A 17 43.31 59.84 26.44
N GLU A 18 44.58 60.21 26.55
CA GLU A 18 45.31 60.95 25.50
C GLU A 18 45.69 60.10 24.28
N LYS A 19 45.92 58.80 24.46
CA LYS A 19 46.28 57.86 23.39
C LYS A 19 45.06 57.06 22.91
N THR A 20 44.55 57.37 21.72
CA THR A 20 43.32 56.75 21.17
C THR A 20 43.56 55.49 20.33
N HIS A 21 44.77 54.92 20.32
CA HIS A 21 45.10 53.73 19.52
C HIS A 21 44.20 52.51 19.83
N HIS A 22 43.77 52.37 21.08
CA HIS A 22 42.86 51.30 21.49
C HIS A 22 41.46 51.44 20.86
N LEU A 23 41.03 52.67 20.52
CA LEU A 23 39.75 52.93 19.86
C LEU A 23 39.76 52.58 18.37
N ALA A 24 40.94 52.45 17.75
CA ALA A 24 41.05 51.98 16.37
C ALA A 24 40.52 50.55 16.19
N PHE A 25 40.43 49.77 17.28
CA PHE A 25 39.79 48.45 17.28
C PHE A 25 38.27 48.55 17.00
N LEU A 26 37.60 49.64 17.39
CA LEU A 26 36.16 49.83 17.16
C LEU A 26 35.82 49.88 15.67
N GLY A 27 36.69 50.46 14.84
CA GLY A 27 36.54 50.47 13.38
C GLY A 27 36.78 49.10 12.72
N ARG A 28 37.22 48.09 13.46
CA ARG A 28 37.46 46.71 12.99
C ARG A 28 36.46 45.69 13.54
N LEU A 29 35.47 46.14 14.31
CA LEU A 29 34.43 45.26 14.89
C LEU A 29 33.44 44.73 13.85
N TYR A 30 33.34 45.41 12.71
CA TYR A 30 32.50 45.00 11.58
C TYR A 30 33.36 44.31 10.53
N THR A 31 32.97 43.10 10.14
CA THR A 31 33.61 42.31 9.08
C THR A 31 33.50 43.00 7.71
N ASP A 32 32.40 43.71 7.49
CA ASP A 32 32.13 44.54 6.32
C ASP A 32 32.38 46.03 6.61
N ARG A 33 33.37 46.60 5.91
CA ARG A 33 33.76 48.01 6.04
C ARG A 33 32.65 48.98 5.65
N THR A 34 31.74 48.60 4.75
CA THR A 34 30.63 49.45 4.26
C THR A 34 29.38 49.41 5.16
N HIS A 35 29.40 48.66 6.27
CA HIS A 35 28.29 48.55 7.21
C HIS A 35 27.85 49.91 7.79
N PHE A 36 28.74 50.91 7.83
CA PHE A 36 28.43 52.27 8.28
C PHE A 36 27.25 52.91 7.52
N VAL A 37 26.94 52.47 6.29
CA VAL A 37 25.76 52.94 5.54
C VAL A 37 24.47 52.64 6.31
N PHE A 38 24.32 51.45 6.90
CA PHE A 38 23.17 51.13 7.75
C PHE A 38 23.18 51.95 9.04
N GLU A 39 24.34 52.19 9.64
CA GLU A 39 24.46 53.00 10.87
C GLU A 39 24.05 54.47 10.63
N LEU A 40 24.39 55.04 9.47
CA LEU A 40 23.93 56.39 9.07
C LEU A 40 22.41 56.43 8.89
N LEU A 41 21.82 55.41 8.25
CA LEU A 41 20.37 55.28 8.13
C LEU A 41 19.68 55.15 9.51
N GLN A 42 20.25 54.36 10.44
CA GLN A 42 19.74 54.24 11.81
C GLN A 42 19.78 55.58 12.54
N ASN A 43 20.88 56.33 12.43
CA ASN A 43 21.00 57.65 13.04
C ASN A 43 19.95 58.64 12.49
N ALA A 44 19.69 58.59 11.19
CA ALA A 44 18.65 59.40 10.56
C ALA A 44 17.23 58.98 11.01
N GLU A 45 16.95 57.69 11.10
CA GLU A 45 15.70 57.12 11.61
C GLU A 45 15.42 57.55 13.06
N ASP A 46 16.43 57.44 13.94
CA ASP A 46 16.37 57.89 15.34
C ASP A 46 16.12 59.39 15.48
N LYS A 47 16.46 60.16 14.45
CA LYS A 47 16.21 61.60 14.32
C LYS A 47 14.95 61.92 13.54
N ASN A 48 14.03 60.97 13.41
CA ASN A 48 12.74 61.15 12.75
C ASN A 48 12.88 61.68 11.30
N ALA A 49 13.99 61.38 10.61
CA ALA A 49 14.15 61.74 9.21
C ALA A 49 13.13 60.99 8.35
N SER A 50 12.53 61.68 7.38
CA SER A 50 11.61 61.08 6.42
C SER A 50 12.27 60.78 5.07
N ARG A 51 13.36 61.49 4.74
CA ARG A 51 14.12 61.34 3.49
C ARG A 51 15.61 61.35 3.79
N VAL A 52 16.39 60.62 3.01
CA VAL A 52 17.85 60.62 3.06
C VAL A 52 18.45 60.59 1.65
N LEU A 53 19.65 61.16 1.49
CA LEU A 53 20.39 61.17 0.23
C LEU A 53 21.87 60.83 0.46
N PHE A 54 22.38 59.84 -0.26
CA PHE A 54 23.81 59.53 -0.34
C PHE A 54 24.41 60.11 -1.64
N GLY A 55 25.27 61.12 -1.53
CA GLY A 55 26.03 61.67 -2.66
C GLY A 55 27.47 61.18 -2.63
N LEU A 56 27.84 60.26 -3.52
CA LEU A 56 29.20 59.74 -3.63
C LEU A 56 29.99 60.48 -4.72
N SER A 57 31.13 61.09 -4.34
CA SER A 57 32.10 61.70 -5.24
C SER A 57 33.40 60.89 -5.27
N GLU A 58 34.36 61.26 -6.13
CA GLU A 58 35.65 60.57 -6.23
C GLU A 58 36.47 60.60 -4.93
N ASP A 59 36.31 61.64 -4.10
CA ASP A 59 37.14 61.91 -2.93
C ASP A 59 36.40 61.84 -1.59
N ARG A 60 35.07 61.71 -1.59
CA ARG A 60 34.24 61.72 -0.39
C ARG A 60 32.86 61.11 -0.59
N LEU A 61 32.23 60.75 0.53
CA LEU A 61 30.80 60.48 0.61
C LEU A 61 30.10 61.59 1.41
N GLU A 62 29.01 62.13 0.87
CA GLU A 62 28.10 63.04 1.56
C GLU A 62 26.80 62.29 1.91
N PHE A 63 26.35 62.41 3.15
CA PHE A 63 25.07 61.84 3.59
C PHE A 63 24.18 62.94 4.16
N HIS A 64 23.05 63.16 3.51
CA HIS A 64 22.06 64.18 3.85
C HIS A 64 20.81 63.54 4.44
N HIS A 65 20.22 64.14 5.47
CA HIS A 65 18.89 63.77 5.95
C HIS A 65 18.10 64.98 6.44
N ASN A 66 16.77 64.84 6.48
CA ASN A 66 15.84 65.92 6.85
C ASN A 66 15.22 65.74 8.25
N GLY A 67 15.94 65.05 9.13
CA GLY A 67 15.50 64.78 10.51
C GLY A 67 15.65 65.98 11.44
N GLU A 68 15.53 65.73 12.74
CA GLU A 68 15.79 66.72 13.78
C GLU A 68 17.25 67.22 13.74
N ILE A 69 17.42 68.51 14.02
CA ILE A 69 18.72 69.19 14.08
C ILE A 69 19.50 68.68 15.31
N PHE A 70 20.84 68.60 15.20
CA PHE A 70 21.70 68.20 16.31
C PHE A 70 21.61 69.16 17.50
N ASP A 71 21.58 68.59 18.70
CA ASP A 71 21.73 69.29 19.97
C ASP A 71 23.02 68.92 20.74
N ASP A 72 23.24 69.58 21.88
CA ASP A 72 24.36 69.39 22.81
C ASP A 72 24.45 67.98 23.44
N ARG A 73 23.40 67.15 23.29
CA ARG A 73 23.43 65.72 23.65
C ARG A 73 23.83 64.86 22.46
N ASP A 74 23.42 65.22 21.25
CA ASP A 74 23.78 64.50 20.02
C ASP A 74 25.27 64.61 19.72
N VAL A 75 25.84 65.80 19.89
CA VAL A 75 27.29 66.02 19.72
C VAL A 75 28.08 65.16 20.70
N ARG A 76 27.68 65.10 21.98
CA ARG A 76 28.32 64.17 22.95
C ARG A 76 28.07 62.71 22.60
N GLY A 77 26.86 62.36 22.18
CA GLY A 77 26.49 60.99 21.84
C GLY A 77 27.30 60.42 20.67
N ILE A 78 27.46 61.19 19.59
CA ILE A 78 28.21 60.77 18.41
C ILE A 78 29.73 60.79 18.64
N CYS A 79 30.21 61.67 19.53
CA CYS A 79 31.63 61.76 19.91
C CYS A 79 32.02 60.74 20.98
N GLY A 80 31.11 60.33 21.86
CA GLY A 80 31.38 59.34 22.90
C GLY A 80 31.68 57.93 22.40
N VAL A 81 32.04 57.08 23.35
CA VAL A 81 32.18 55.62 23.27
C VAL A 81 31.74 55.05 24.63
N GLY A 82 30.96 53.96 24.64
CA GLY A 82 30.95 53.06 25.80
C GLY A 82 30.32 53.55 27.11
N GLU A 83 29.58 54.66 27.14
CA GLU A 83 28.59 55.01 28.19
C GLU A 83 27.76 56.19 27.67
N GLY A 84 26.75 55.90 26.84
CA GLY A 84 25.76 56.90 26.47
C GLY A 84 24.78 57.12 27.61
N THR A 85 24.32 58.36 27.81
CA THR A 85 23.28 58.82 28.74
C THR A 85 21.88 58.19 28.51
N LYS A 86 21.80 56.91 28.13
CA LYS A 86 20.58 56.17 27.75
C LYS A 86 20.57 54.76 28.36
N VAL A 87 21.02 54.63 29.62
CA VAL A 87 20.87 53.36 30.37
C VAL A 87 19.38 52.98 30.48
N ASP A 88 18.49 53.97 30.48
CA ASP A 88 17.06 53.80 30.74
C ASP A 88 16.15 53.69 29.49
N ASP A 89 16.68 53.83 28.27
CA ASP A 89 15.84 53.90 27.06
C ASP A 89 16.24 52.86 26.01
N LEU A 90 15.77 51.62 26.24
CA LEU A 90 15.93 50.49 25.30
C LEU A 90 15.05 50.61 24.04
N THR A 91 14.46 51.78 23.77
CA THR A 91 13.72 52.06 22.52
C THR A 91 14.59 52.67 21.42
N LYS A 92 15.78 53.19 21.74
CA LYS A 92 16.68 53.88 20.78
C LYS A 92 17.83 53.00 20.31
N ILE A 93 18.22 53.18 19.06
CA ILE A 93 19.26 52.37 18.42
C ILE A 93 20.65 52.81 18.95
N GLY A 94 21.65 51.95 18.74
CA GLY A 94 23.06 52.32 18.88
C GLY A 94 23.51 52.54 20.33
N LYS A 95 23.65 51.45 21.10
CA LYS A 95 23.90 51.51 22.55
C LYS A 95 25.24 52.12 22.99
N PHE A 96 26.19 52.44 22.12
CA PHE A 96 27.53 52.85 22.57
C PHE A 96 28.22 53.94 21.74
N GLY A 97 27.55 54.54 20.74
CA GLY A 97 28.21 55.40 19.73
C GLY A 97 29.18 54.67 18.80
N ILE A 98 29.41 53.37 19.04
CA ILE A 98 30.36 52.49 18.35
C ILE A 98 30.05 52.34 16.86
N GLY A 99 28.76 52.25 16.50
CA GLY A 99 28.34 52.04 15.10
C GLY A 99 28.75 53.16 14.16
N PHE A 100 28.63 54.42 14.59
CA PHE A 100 29.15 55.55 13.83
C PHE A 100 30.67 55.46 13.60
N LYS A 101 31.43 54.85 14.52
CA LYS A 101 32.89 54.74 14.36
C LYS A 101 33.29 53.84 13.18
N ALA A 102 32.37 53.10 12.58
CA ALA A 102 32.61 52.35 11.34
C ALA A 102 32.97 53.27 10.16
N VAL A 103 32.58 54.56 10.16
CA VAL A 103 32.98 55.52 9.10
C VAL A 103 34.50 55.68 9.00
N TYR A 104 35.23 55.43 10.11
CA TYR A 104 36.68 55.54 10.15
C TYR A 104 37.41 54.44 9.37
N ALA A 105 36.66 53.50 8.78
CA ALA A 105 37.16 52.59 7.77
C ALA A 105 37.58 53.34 6.49
N TYR A 106 36.99 54.51 6.20
CA TYR A 106 37.26 55.28 4.98
C TYR A 106 37.71 56.72 5.25
N THR A 107 37.34 57.30 6.40
CA THR A 107 37.72 58.68 6.76
C THR A 107 38.54 58.73 8.06
N SER A 108 39.29 59.81 8.27
CA SER A 108 39.96 60.10 9.55
C SER A 108 39.35 61.26 10.31
N VAL A 109 38.54 62.09 9.64
CA VAL A 109 37.98 63.35 10.16
C VAL A 109 36.56 63.57 9.63
N PRO A 110 35.58 62.74 10.03
CA PRO A 110 34.19 62.97 9.61
C PRO A 110 33.71 64.35 10.06
N GLU A 111 33.07 65.10 9.15
CA GLU A 111 32.44 66.39 9.43
C GLU A 111 30.92 66.24 9.56
N VAL A 112 30.31 67.00 10.47
CA VAL A 112 28.87 67.04 10.70
C VAL A 112 28.41 68.50 10.68
N HIS A 113 27.39 68.78 9.87
CA HIS A 113 26.76 70.10 9.76
C HIS A 113 25.26 69.97 9.97
N SER A 114 24.72 70.58 11.03
CA SER A 114 23.31 70.50 11.37
C SER A 114 22.86 71.73 12.16
N GLY A 115 22.01 72.56 11.56
CA GLY A 115 21.59 73.83 12.16
C GLY A 115 22.78 74.74 12.52
N ASN A 116 23.02 74.96 13.82
CA ASN A 116 24.16 75.75 14.31
C ASN A 116 25.41 74.91 14.62
N GLU A 117 25.32 73.58 14.52
CA GLU A 117 26.43 72.66 14.81
C GLU A 117 27.27 72.43 13.55
N HIS A 118 28.55 72.79 13.60
CA HIS A 118 29.50 72.58 12.51
C HIS A 118 30.85 72.13 13.11
N PHE A 119 31.04 70.81 13.17
CA PHE A 119 32.22 70.22 13.79
C PHE A 119 32.74 69.05 12.99
N ARG A 120 34.03 68.77 13.16
CA ARG A 120 34.66 67.52 12.73
C ARG A 120 35.06 66.71 13.94
N ILE A 121 35.17 65.41 13.79
CA ILE A 121 35.57 64.52 14.88
C ILE A 121 36.97 63.98 14.58
N ASP A 122 37.94 64.42 15.36
CA ASP A 122 39.31 63.95 15.30
C ASP A 122 39.49 62.74 16.24
N HIS A 123 40.40 61.83 15.91
CA HIS A 123 40.81 60.73 16.79
C HIS A 123 39.62 59.94 17.39
N TYR A 124 38.60 59.63 16.58
CA TYR A 124 37.39 58.89 16.93
C TYR A 124 36.39 59.64 17.82
N VAL A 125 36.84 60.44 18.78
CA VAL A 125 35.99 60.96 19.87
C VAL A 125 36.16 62.45 20.14
N ARG A 126 37.03 63.18 19.45
CA ARG A 126 37.38 64.56 19.82
C ARG A 126 36.76 65.56 18.84
N PRO A 127 35.66 66.25 19.21
CA PRO A 127 35.10 67.26 18.33
C PRO A 127 35.99 68.50 18.25
N SER A 128 36.06 69.12 17.07
CA SER A 128 36.64 70.45 16.85
C SER A 128 35.79 71.24 15.86
N ALA A 129 35.69 72.56 16.05
CA ALA A 129 34.92 73.42 15.15
C ALA A 129 35.48 73.35 13.72
N THR A 130 34.60 73.32 12.72
CA THR A 130 34.97 73.39 11.30
C THR A 130 34.19 74.50 10.59
N ALA A 131 34.61 74.85 9.37
CA ALA A 131 33.91 75.85 8.57
C ALA A 131 32.47 75.37 8.26
N ALA A 132 31.50 76.26 8.38
CA ALA A 132 30.11 75.95 8.06
C ALA A 132 29.98 75.58 6.57
N ARG A 133 29.35 74.44 6.28
CA ARG A 133 28.96 74.03 4.94
C ARG A 133 27.44 74.06 4.81
N PRO A 134 26.90 74.49 3.67
CA PRO A 134 25.46 74.44 3.45
C PRO A 134 24.99 72.99 3.35
N THR A 135 23.92 72.63 4.06
CA THR A 135 23.27 71.32 3.95
C THR A 135 22.47 71.18 2.65
N GLY A 136 22.15 72.29 1.98
CA GLY A 136 21.31 72.31 0.79
C GLY A 136 19.80 72.44 1.12
N PRO A 137 18.97 72.75 0.10
CA PRO A 137 17.54 72.98 0.31
C PRO A 137 16.82 71.68 0.69
N GLY A 138 16.03 71.71 1.76
CA GLY A 138 15.23 70.57 2.20
C GLY A 138 15.95 69.57 3.12
N TRP A 139 17.23 69.80 3.43
CA TRP A 139 18.04 68.96 4.33
C TRP A 139 18.42 69.71 5.60
N THR A 140 18.33 69.03 6.74
CA THR A 140 18.64 69.61 8.06
C THR A 140 20.03 69.24 8.55
N THR A 141 20.56 68.11 8.10
CA THR A 141 21.85 67.57 8.53
C THR A 141 22.64 67.02 7.34
N LEU A 142 23.94 67.29 7.33
CA LEU A 142 24.93 66.81 6.36
C LEU A 142 26.11 66.19 7.10
N PHE A 143 26.44 64.94 6.74
CA PHE A 143 27.70 64.29 7.07
C PHE A 143 28.64 64.32 5.86
N VAL A 144 29.88 64.76 6.06
CA VAL A 144 30.92 64.71 5.02
C VAL A 144 32.03 63.76 5.44
N LEU A 145 32.20 62.69 4.68
CA LEU A 145 33.19 61.64 4.92
C LEU A 145 34.26 61.69 3.81
N GLY A 146 35.26 62.55 3.99
CA GLY A 146 36.41 62.63 3.07
C GLY A 146 37.28 61.38 3.16
N PHE A 147 37.65 60.81 2.01
CA PHE A 147 38.45 59.59 1.95
C PHE A 147 39.90 59.85 2.36
N ASP A 148 40.40 59.04 3.27
CA ASP A 148 41.80 59.06 3.70
C ASP A 148 42.58 57.94 3.00
N PRO A 149 43.56 58.25 2.12
CA PRO A 149 44.39 57.26 1.44
C PRO A 149 45.12 56.30 2.38
N ALA A 150 45.41 56.70 3.63
CA ALA A 150 46.02 55.84 4.64
C ALA A 150 45.06 54.77 5.18
N LYS A 151 43.75 54.96 5.00
CA LYS A 151 42.69 54.00 5.38
C LYS A 151 42.26 53.15 4.18
N ALA A 152 41.98 53.80 3.05
CA ALA A 152 41.66 53.17 1.77
C ALA A 152 42.00 54.14 0.63
N PRO A 153 42.63 53.67 -0.47
CA PRO A 153 42.73 54.47 -1.70
C PRO A 153 41.35 54.94 -2.15
N ALA A 154 41.25 56.17 -2.64
CA ALA A 154 39.97 56.80 -3.02
C ALA A 154 39.19 55.97 -4.05
N GLU A 155 39.89 55.37 -5.04
CA GLU A 155 39.29 54.46 -6.02
C GLU A 155 38.66 53.21 -5.35
N THR A 156 39.36 52.61 -4.38
CA THR A 156 38.85 51.47 -3.62
C THR A 156 37.65 51.85 -2.75
N ALA A 157 37.74 52.96 -2.03
CA ALA A 157 36.65 53.47 -1.20
C ALA A 157 35.39 53.79 -2.02
N GLY A 158 35.57 54.51 -3.14
CA GLY A 158 34.50 54.82 -4.08
C GLY A 158 33.85 53.56 -4.66
N ARG A 159 34.65 52.57 -5.08
CA ARG A 159 34.13 51.30 -5.61
C ARG A 159 33.32 50.52 -4.56
N GLU A 160 33.88 50.30 -3.37
CA GLU A 160 33.23 49.54 -2.28
C GLU A 160 31.92 50.20 -1.83
N ILE A 161 31.92 51.53 -1.63
CA ILE A 161 30.72 52.28 -1.24
C ILE A 161 29.69 52.28 -2.38
N ALA A 162 30.11 52.48 -3.63
CA ALA A 162 29.20 52.44 -4.78
C ALA A 162 28.56 51.06 -4.95
N GLU A 163 29.31 49.97 -4.69
CA GLU A 163 28.77 48.60 -4.69
C GLU A 163 27.72 48.43 -3.58
N ARG A 164 27.97 48.90 -2.35
CA ARG A 164 26.97 48.83 -1.26
C ARG A 164 25.72 49.67 -1.54
N LEU A 165 25.86 50.89 -2.06
CA LEU A 165 24.71 51.74 -2.41
C LEU A 165 23.86 51.11 -3.53
N ARG A 166 24.49 50.55 -4.56
CA ARG A 166 23.79 49.79 -5.61
C ARG A 166 23.12 48.52 -5.08
N GLY A 167 23.67 47.93 -4.03
CA GLY A 167 23.14 46.75 -3.36
C GLY A 167 21.97 47.04 -2.40
N LEU A 168 21.61 48.31 -2.15
CA LEU A 168 20.38 48.62 -1.43
C LEU A 168 19.17 48.12 -2.22
N THR A 169 18.12 47.72 -1.52
CA THR A 169 16.88 47.26 -2.15
C THR A 169 15.71 48.00 -1.52
N ALA A 170 14.55 48.03 -2.19
CA ALA A 170 13.31 48.58 -1.67
C ALA A 170 12.97 47.99 -0.29
N ARG A 171 13.30 46.71 -0.07
CA ARG A 171 13.12 46.01 1.21
C ARG A 171 13.92 46.63 2.36
N THR A 172 14.98 47.40 2.10
CA THR A 172 15.72 48.15 3.14
C THR A 172 14.81 49.08 3.94
N LEU A 173 13.74 49.60 3.33
CA LEU A 173 12.76 50.47 4.00
C LEU A 173 11.68 49.71 4.78
N LEU A 174 11.55 48.39 4.63
CA LEU A 174 10.36 47.63 5.03
C LEU A 174 9.94 47.86 6.50
N PHE A 175 10.90 47.74 7.43
CA PHE A 175 10.66 47.86 8.87
C PHE A 175 10.98 49.24 9.45
N LEU A 176 11.37 50.20 8.62
CA LEU A 176 11.58 51.57 9.07
C LEU A 176 10.23 52.25 9.33
N ARG A 177 10.19 53.12 10.35
CA ARG A 177 8.98 53.77 10.89
C ARG A 177 8.96 55.28 10.59
N LYS A 178 10.09 55.88 10.20
CA LYS A 178 10.22 57.32 9.91
C LYS A 178 10.71 57.57 8.49
N ILE A 179 11.80 56.94 8.06
CA ILE A 179 12.34 57.09 6.72
C ILE A 179 11.38 56.47 5.71
N LYS A 180 10.93 57.29 4.75
CA LYS A 180 10.03 56.90 3.66
C LYS A 180 10.75 56.87 2.32
N GLU A 181 11.91 57.51 2.22
CA GLU A 181 12.63 57.68 0.96
C GLU A 181 14.14 57.61 1.17
N ILE A 182 14.81 56.79 0.35
CA ILE A 182 16.27 56.71 0.27
C ILE A 182 16.68 57.00 -1.17
N GLU A 183 17.52 58.01 -1.35
CA GLU A 183 18.14 58.34 -2.63
C GLU A 183 19.65 58.11 -2.56
N TYR A 184 20.26 57.73 -3.69
CA TYR A 184 21.71 57.77 -3.84
C TYR A 184 22.12 58.26 -5.24
N GLU A 185 23.27 58.91 -5.31
CA GLU A 185 23.91 59.38 -6.52
C GLU A 185 25.39 58.98 -6.53
N LEU A 186 25.85 58.38 -7.63
CA LEU A 186 27.22 57.89 -7.83
C LEU A 186 28.05 58.84 -8.70
N PRO A 187 29.40 58.76 -8.67
CA PRO A 187 30.26 59.67 -9.44
C PRO A 187 30.02 59.65 -10.96
N ASN A 188 29.54 58.52 -11.49
CA ASN A 188 29.21 58.35 -12.91
C ASN A 188 27.81 58.86 -13.30
N GLY A 189 27.09 59.51 -12.37
CA GLY A 189 25.74 60.02 -12.57
C GLY A 189 24.63 58.96 -12.43
N ALA A 190 24.97 57.70 -12.10
CA ALA A 190 23.97 56.70 -11.80
C ALA A 190 23.26 57.03 -10.48
N ARG A 191 21.94 56.85 -10.46
CA ARG A 191 21.09 57.16 -9.31
C ARG A 191 20.19 55.98 -8.96
N GLY A 192 19.76 55.93 -7.72
CA GLY A 192 18.68 55.06 -7.29
C GLY A 192 17.78 55.72 -6.26
N ILE A 193 16.49 55.39 -6.31
CA ILE A 193 15.46 55.90 -5.41
C ILE A 193 14.63 54.73 -4.88
N TYR A 194 14.38 54.76 -3.57
CA TYR A 194 13.54 53.78 -2.90
C TYR A 194 12.47 54.50 -2.11
N LEU A 195 11.23 54.02 -2.20
CA LEU A 195 10.05 54.62 -1.60
C LEU A 195 9.29 53.60 -0.75
N ARG A 196 8.71 54.09 0.34
CA ARG A 196 7.87 53.31 1.25
C ARG A 196 6.53 53.98 1.42
N GLU A 197 5.48 53.22 1.13
CA GLU A 197 4.09 53.59 1.39
C GLU A 197 3.50 52.64 2.43
N GLU A 198 2.65 53.18 3.30
CA GLU A 198 1.99 52.41 4.35
C GLU A 198 0.52 52.78 4.43
N ILE A 199 -0.33 51.74 4.46
CA ILE A 199 -1.77 51.86 4.69
C ILE A 199 -2.09 51.10 5.98
N GLY A 200 -2.55 51.84 6.99
CA GLY A 200 -2.93 51.28 8.28
C GLY A 200 -4.21 50.43 8.21
N GLY A 201 -4.33 49.48 9.13
CA GLY A 201 -5.52 48.66 9.35
C GLY A 201 -5.61 48.21 10.82
N ALA A 202 -6.80 47.84 11.30
CA ALA A 202 -7.01 47.48 12.71
C ALA A 202 -6.18 46.25 13.14
N HIS A 203 -6.01 45.28 12.24
CA HIS A 203 -5.30 44.03 12.47
C HIS A 203 -4.24 43.85 11.37
N GLY A 204 -3.14 44.60 11.47
CA GLY A 204 -2.00 44.59 10.54
C GLY A 204 -1.97 45.78 9.59
N ARG A 205 -0.76 46.20 9.22
CA ARG A 205 -0.45 47.35 8.35
C ARG A 205 0.11 46.86 7.01
N LEU A 206 -0.45 47.35 5.90
CA LEU A 206 -0.01 47.00 4.55
C LEU A 206 1.11 47.96 4.13
N VAL A 207 2.27 47.42 3.82
CA VAL A 207 3.45 48.19 3.42
C VAL A 207 3.84 47.84 2.00
N THR A 208 3.96 48.87 1.16
CA THR A 208 4.49 48.76 -0.20
C THR A 208 5.85 49.42 -0.23
N VAL A 209 6.86 48.69 -0.69
CA VAL A 209 8.18 49.25 -0.95
C VAL A 209 8.48 49.17 -2.44
N LEU A 210 8.93 50.28 -3.01
CA LEU A 210 9.23 50.45 -4.42
C LEU A 210 10.67 50.93 -4.57
N GLY A 211 11.35 50.52 -5.64
CA GLY A 211 12.71 50.91 -5.92
C GLY A 211 12.96 51.06 -7.41
N GLU A 212 13.78 52.04 -7.79
CA GLU A 212 14.33 52.17 -9.12
C GLU A 212 15.84 52.35 -9.00
N SER A 213 16.63 51.47 -9.61
CA SER A 213 18.09 51.49 -9.52
C SER A 213 18.70 51.00 -10.82
N GLY A 214 19.50 51.84 -11.49
CA GLY A 214 20.17 51.49 -12.74
C GLY A 214 19.20 51.08 -13.89
N GLY A 215 18.00 51.67 -13.93
CA GLY A 215 16.96 51.38 -14.92
C GLY A 215 16.16 50.10 -14.66
N LYS A 216 16.29 49.47 -13.48
CA LYS A 216 15.47 48.35 -13.04
C LYS A 216 14.49 48.82 -11.97
N GLU A 217 13.21 48.56 -12.19
CA GLU A 217 12.16 48.76 -11.19
C GLU A 217 12.01 47.48 -10.35
N GLU A 218 11.83 47.66 -9.05
CA GLU A 218 11.45 46.61 -8.11
C GLU A 218 10.31 47.07 -7.20
N GLY A 219 9.44 46.14 -6.81
CA GLY A 219 8.30 46.44 -5.95
C GLY A 219 7.88 45.23 -5.14
N GLU A 220 7.63 45.43 -3.85
CA GLU A 220 7.12 44.39 -2.96
C GLU A 220 5.99 44.93 -2.08
N ARG A 221 4.97 44.09 -1.87
CA ARG A 221 3.89 44.35 -0.91
C ARG A 221 3.96 43.36 0.24
N TRP A 222 3.82 43.88 1.46
CA TRP A 222 3.98 43.13 2.69
C TRP A 222 2.85 43.42 3.66
N LEU A 223 2.36 42.38 4.32
CA LEU A 223 1.45 42.50 5.45
C LEU A 223 2.25 42.37 6.75
N LEU A 224 2.36 43.47 7.51
CA LEU A 224 3.11 43.52 8.76
C LEU A 224 2.16 43.47 9.97
N PHE A 225 2.55 42.69 10.97
CA PHE A 225 1.91 42.62 12.28
C PHE A 225 2.91 42.98 13.36
N GLU A 226 2.45 43.62 14.43
CA GLU A 226 3.30 44.05 15.53
C GLU A 226 2.71 43.69 16.90
N ARG A 227 3.58 43.48 17.88
CA ARG A 227 3.20 43.37 19.29
C ARG A 227 4.15 44.14 20.18
N SER A 228 3.59 44.89 21.11
CA SER A 228 4.33 45.61 22.14
C SER A 228 4.91 44.66 23.20
N VAL A 229 6.17 44.86 23.55
CA VAL A 229 6.94 44.11 24.55
C VAL A 229 7.45 45.09 25.60
N PRO A 230 7.04 44.96 26.88
CA PRO A 230 7.51 45.85 27.94
C PRO A 230 9.01 45.68 28.21
N ILE A 231 9.69 46.81 28.44
CA ILE A 231 11.12 46.86 28.80
C ILE A 231 11.30 46.42 30.27
N PRO A 232 12.16 45.42 30.57
CA PRO A 232 12.47 45.05 31.94
C PRO A 232 13.12 46.23 32.69
N GLY A 233 12.53 46.65 33.81
CA GLY A 233 13.07 47.72 34.66
C GLY A 233 12.84 49.15 34.17
N GLY A 234 12.12 49.36 33.05
CA GLY A 234 11.80 50.69 32.51
C GLY A 234 10.29 50.97 32.40
N THR A 235 9.91 52.20 32.05
CA THR A 235 8.51 52.64 31.86
C THR A 235 8.01 52.54 30.40
N GLY A 236 8.85 52.05 29.48
CA GLY A 236 8.58 51.99 28.05
C GLY A 236 8.31 50.59 27.50
N SER A 237 7.95 50.54 26.21
CA SER A 237 7.79 49.30 25.45
C SER A 237 8.42 49.40 24.07
N VAL A 238 8.82 48.27 23.52
CA VAL A 238 9.32 48.14 22.15
C VAL A 238 8.38 47.24 21.35
N ALA A 239 8.52 47.18 20.02
CA ALA A 239 7.73 46.27 19.19
C ALA A 239 8.59 45.14 18.63
N VAL A 240 8.01 43.93 18.59
CA VAL A 240 8.40 42.88 17.65
C VAL A 240 7.42 42.88 16.48
N GLU A 241 7.92 42.63 15.27
CA GLU A 241 7.12 42.60 14.05
C GLU A 241 7.35 41.32 13.26
N ILE A 242 6.32 40.87 12.57
CA ILE A 242 6.42 39.82 11.55
C ILE A 242 5.83 40.31 10.23
N GLY A 243 6.44 39.91 9.12
CA GLY A 243 6.06 40.35 7.79
C GLY A 243 5.84 39.21 6.82
N PHE A 244 4.65 39.15 6.23
CA PHE A 244 4.29 38.21 5.17
C PHE A 244 4.32 38.91 3.81
N LYS A 245 5.06 38.33 2.86
CA LYS A 245 5.09 38.84 1.48
C LYS A 245 3.77 38.50 0.79
N LEU A 246 3.16 39.48 0.14
CA LEU A 246 1.93 39.29 -0.61
C LEU A 246 2.24 39.02 -2.09
N GLU A 247 1.51 38.07 -2.66
CA GLU A 247 1.49 37.82 -4.09
C GLU A 247 0.44 38.71 -4.75
N VAL A 248 0.83 39.41 -5.81
CA VAL A 248 -0.02 40.37 -6.51
C VAL A 248 -0.25 39.88 -7.93
N GLY A 249 -1.52 39.66 -8.26
CA GLY A 249 -1.97 39.19 -9.55
C GLY A 249 -2.14 40.27 -10.60
N LEU A 250 -2.73 39.89 -11.73
CA LEU A 250 -3.15 40.82 -12.78
C LEU A 250 -4.16 41.84 -12.20
N LYS A 251 -3.94 43.14 -12.49
CA LYS A 251 -4.74 44.27 -11.98
C LYS A 251 -4.54 44.60 -10.49
N ASP A 252 -3.34 44.40 -9.94
CA ASP A 252 -2.98 44.80 -8.57
C ASP A 252 -3.79 44.12 -7.45
N LYS A 253 -4.52 43.04 -7.75
CA LYS A 253 -5.27 42.29 -6.76
C LYS A 253 -4.34 41.40 -5.95
N ILE A 254 -4.46 41.42 -4.63
CA ILE A 254 -3.74 40.49 -3.75
C ILE A 254 -4.31 39.09 -3.98
N GLU A 255 -3.47 38.15 -4.43
CA GLU A 255 -3.83 36.76 -4.72
C GLU A 255 -3.55 35.82 -3.54
N GLY A 256 -2.59 36.16 -2.68
CA GLY A 256 -2.29 35.34 -1.50
C GLY A 256 -1.02 35.78 -0.77
N ILE A 257 -0.54 34.91 0.13
CA ILE A 257 0.75 35.05 0.82
C ILE A 257 1.77 34.14 0.15
N ALA A 258 2.95 34.68 -0.16
CA ALA A 258 4.06 33.96 -0.75
C ALA A 258 5.14 33.63 0.30
N ARG A 259 5.66 32.39 0.27
CA ARG A 259 6.83 31.98 1.07
C ARG A 259 8.08 32.74 0.62
N VAL A 260 8.72 33.45 1.54
CA VAL A 260 10.05 34.04 1.34
C VAL A 260 11.13 32.95 1.42
N ARG A 261 12.10 32.98 0.49
CA ARG A 261 13.21 32.01 0.46
C ARG A 261 14.33 32.35 1.44
N GLU A 262 14.69 33.63 1.51
CA GLU A 262 15.71 34.17 2.41
C GLU A 262 15.06 35.01 3.49
N SER A 263 15.20 34.58 4.74
CA SER A 263 14.55 35.21 5.89
C SER A 263 15.58 35.59 6.95
N PRO A 264 16.44 36.59 6.67
CA PRO A 264 17.34 37.13 7.68
C PRO A 264 16.52 37.73 8.83
N LEU A 265 17.04 37.63 10.05
CA LEU A 265 16.47 38.32 11.19
C LEU A 265 16.73 39.82 11.02
N TYR A 266 15.69 40.64 11.17
CA TYR A 266 15.81 42.09 11.11
C TYR A 266 16.01 42.68 12.50
N VAL A 267 17.05 43.50 12.63
CA VAL A 267 17.21 44.47 13.72
C VAL A 267 17.20 45.84 13.08
N PHE A 268 16.00 46.21 12.62
CA PHE A 268 15.66 47.26 11.64
C PHE A 268 16.24 47.06 10.24
N PHE A 269 17.51 46.63 10.15
CA PHE A 269 18.19 46.18 8.93
C PHE A 269 18.49 44.67 9.01
N PRO A 270 18.62 43.96 7.88
CA PRO A 270 18.88 42.53 7.86
C PRO A 270 20.21 42.20 8.55
N THR A 271 20.21 41.16 9.38
CA THR A 271 21.42 40.55 9.96
C THR A 271 21.85 39.34 9.13
N GLU A 272 23.05 38.80 9.36
CA GLU A 272 23.46 37.56 8.66
C GLU A 272 22.73 36.32 9.21
N LYS A 273 22.13 36.42 10.39
CA LYS A 273 21.39 35.35 11.04
C LYS A 273 20.11 35.02 10.26
N GLN A 274 20.10 33.88 9.59
CA GLN A 274 18.90 33.34 8.94
C GLN A 274 17.93 32.72 9.95
N THR A 275 16.65 33.06 9.83
CA THR A 275 15.58 32.53 10.69
C THR A 275 14.94 31.25 10.15
N GLN A 276 15.12 30.95 8.86
CA GLN A 276 14.57 29.78 8.15
C GLN A 276 13.04 29.74 7.99
N PHE A 277 12.33 30.77 8.47
CA PHE A 277 10.89 30.93 8.24
C PHE A 277 10.57 31.38 6.81
N GLY A 278 9.33 31.20 6.38
CA GLY A 278 8.82 31.74 5.11
C GLY A 278 8.31 33.17 5.22
N PHE A 279 8.49 33.81 6.38
CA PHE A 279 8.14 35.19 6.69
C PHE A 279 9.32 35.88 7.37
N LEU A 280 9.30 37.21 7.44
CA LEU A 280 10.36 37.99 8.08
C LEU A 280 10.02 38.29 9.54
N ILE A 281 11.03 38.30 10.40
CA ILE A 281 10.92 38.69 11.80
C ILE A 281 11.78 39.93 12.02
N GLN A 282 11.21 40.94 12.67
CA GLN A 282 11.93 42.12 13.14
C GLN A 282 11.74 42.28 14.65
N GLY A 283 12.79 42.73 15.32
CA GLY A 283 12.71 43.17 16.70
C GLY A 283 14.02 43.77 17.19
N PRO A 284 14.02 44.41 18.37
CA PRO A 284 15.23 44.97 18.98
C PRO A 284 16.09 43.88 19.64
N TYR A 285 16.47 42.86 18.88
CA TYR A 285 17.33 41.78 19.35
C TYR A 285 18.75 42.27 19.64
N ARG A 286 19.35 41.77 20.71
CA ARG A 286 20.77 41.97 21.01
C ARG A 286 21.61 41.05 20.12
N THR A 287 22.47 41.65 19.32
CA THR A 287 23.37 40.97 18.40
C THR A 287 24.80 40.95 18.92
N THR A 288 25.63 40.09 18.35
CA THR A 288 27.10 40.22 18.42
C THR A 288 27.55 41.54 17.77
N PRO A 289 28.75 42.09 18.09
CA PRO A 289 29.25 43.31 17.46
C PRO A 289 29.26 43.28 15.92
N ALA A 290 29.56 42.12 15.34
CA ALA A 290 29.56 41.91 13.88
C ALA A 290 28.15 41.75 13.28
N ARG A 291 27.09 41.65 14.09
CA ARG A 291 25.69 41.38 13.68
C ARG A 291 25.51 40.09 12.88
N ASP A 292 26.42 39.14 13.03
CA ASP A 292 26.40 37.83 12.40
C ASP A 292 25.51 36.82 13.16
N ASN A 293 25.31 37.04 14.48
CA ASN A 293 24.52 36.13 15.30
C ASN A 293 23.78 36.85 16.44
N VAL A 294 22.82 36.15 17.02
CA VAL A 294 22.02 36.58 18.18
C VAL A 294 22.23 35.56 19.30
N PRO A 295 22.76 35.96 20.47
CA PRO A 295 22.99 35.03 21.58
C PRO A 295 21.68 34.38 22.05
N LYS A 296 21.67 33.05 22.07
CA LYS A 296 20.49 32.25 22.46
C LYS A 296 20.18 32.30 23.95
N ASP A 297 21.22 32.46 24.79
CA ASP A 297 21.10 32.46 26.25
C ASP A 297 20.83 33.86 26.84
N ASP A 298 20.60 34.88 25.99
CA ASP A 298 20.22 36.22 26.45
C ASP A 298 18.72 36.26 26.79
N GLU A 299 18.40 36.68 28.02
CA GLU A 299 17.02 36.72 28.55
C GLU A 299 16.11 37.66 27.76
N TRP A 300 16.66 38.77 27.24
CA TRP A 300 15.90 39.74 26.47
C TRP A 300 15.53 39.18 25.09
N ASN A 301 16.49 38.57 24.40
CA ASN A 301 16.25 37.87 23.14
C ASN A 301 15.20 36.76 23.30
N SER A 302 15.28 35.98 24.38
CA SER A 302 14.29 34.94 24.70
C SER A 302 12.90 35.52 24.90
N ARG A 303 12.77 36.66 25.59
CA ARG A 303 11.50 37.38 25.77
C ARG A 303 10.92 37.88 24.44
N LEU A 304 11.75 38.40 23.53
CA LEU A 304 11.33 38.84 22.20
C LEU A 304 10.84 37.65 21.33
N VAL A 305 11.52 36.50 21.39
CA VAL A 305 11.06 35.28 20.71
C VAL A 305 9.70 34.84 21.26
N ALA A 306 9.51 34.82 22.59
CA ALA A 306 8.22 34.45 23.18
C ALA A 306 7.10 35.42 22.75
N ALA A 307 7.39 36.72 22.68
CA ALA A 307 6.44 37.71 22.16
C ALA A 307 6.10 37.45 20.67
N THR A 308 7.11 37.11 19.86
CA THR A 308 6.96 36.75 18.44
C THR A 308 6.13 35.47 18.28
N ALA A 309 6.34 34.47 19.15
CA ALA A 309 5.65 33.18 19.11
C ALA A 309 4.13 33.31 19.32
N ALA A 310 3.68 34.21 20.21
CA ALA A 310 2.24 34.46 20.32
C ALA A 310 1.75 35.61 19.41
N LEU A 311 2.64 36.41 18.78
CA LEU A 311 2.27 37.35 17.70
C LEU A 311 1.94 36.59 16.41
N ILE A 312 2.69 35.54 16.07
CA ILE A 312 2.39 34.72 14.88
C ILE A 312 1.00 34.08 14.98
N VAL A 313 0.58 33.67 16.19
CA VAL A 313 -0.77 33.13 16.43
C VAL A 313 -1.85 34.20 16.19
N ASP A 314 -1.66 35.42 16.71
CA ASP A 314 -2.58 36.54 16.45
C ASP A 314 -2.65 36.87 14.94
N ALA A 315 -1.50 36.88 14.27
CA ALA A 315 -1.41 37.15 12.84
C ALA A 315 -2.13 36.08 12.01
N LEU A 316 -2.05 34.80 12.38
CA LEU A 316 -2.81 33.75 11.69
C LEU A 316 -4.32 33.99 11.75
N HIS A 317 -4.85 34.44 12.88
CA HIS A 317 -6.27 34.81 13.00
C HIS A 317 -6.61 36.03 12.12
N ALA A 318 -5.79 37.06 12.12
CA ALA A 318 -6.01 38.24 11.27
C ALA A 318 -5.89 37.91 9.77
N ILE A 319 -4.98 37.01 9.38
CA ILE A 319 -4.82 36.51 8.02
C ILE A 319 -6.06 35.71 7.59
N LYS A 320 -6.60 34.88 8.50
CA LYS A 320 -7.88 34.15 8.30
C LYS A 320 -9.04 35.11 8.06
N GLU A 321 -9.21 36.13 8.90
CA GLU A 321 -10.29 37.13 8.77
C GLU A 321 -10.24 37.89 7.43
N ARG A 322 -9.05 38.06 6.88
CA ARG A 322 -8.82 38.70 5.57
C ARG A 322 -9.01 37.74 4.37
N GLY A 323 -9.30 36.46 4.63
CA GLY A 323 -9.41 35.44 3.58
C GLY A 323 -8.07 35.10 2.91
N LEU A 324 -6.95 35.39 3.57
CA LEU A 324 -5.60 35.19 3.04
C LEU A 324 -4.93 33.91 3.57
N LEU A 325 -5.58 33.17 4.49
CA LEU A 325 -5.03 31.95 5.08
C LEU A 325 -5.25 30.75 4.14
N THR A 326 -4.55 30.75 3.01
CA THR A 326 -4.60 29.71 1.98
C THR A 326 -3.57 28.61 2.22
N VAL A 327 -3.60 27.55 1.40
CA VAL A 327 -2.56 26.51 1.38
C VAL A 327 -1.17 27.12 1.09
N ALA A 328 -1.08 28.15 0.24
CA ALA A 328 0.17 28.88 0.01
C ALA A 328 0.66 29.62 1.26
N ALA A 329 -0.25 30.23 2.03
CA ALA A 329 0.09 30.88 3.30
C ALA A 329 0.62 29.88 4.34
N LEU A 330 0.04 28.67 4.42
CA LEU A 330 0.55 27.62 5.31
C LEU A 330 1.97 27.17 4.94
N ASN A 331 2.34 27.21 3.66
CA ASN A 331 3.72 26.90 3.23
C ASN A 331 4.75 27.97 3.65
N ALA A 332 4.31 29.16 4.08
CA ALA A 332 5.19 30.17 4.67
C ALA A 332 5.51 29.92 6.16
N LEU A 333 4.79 29.00 6.81
CA LEU A 333 4.95 28.66 8.22
C LEU A 333 6.13 27.68 8.45
N PRO A 334 6.59 27.48 9.70
CA PRO A 334 7.65 26.52 10.02
C PRO A 334 7.18 25.06 9.94
N ILE A 335 6.85 24.59 8.74
CA ILE A 335 6.32 23.24 8.48
C ILE A 335 7.40 22.19 8.19
N ARG A 336 8.64 22.61 7.89
CA ARG A 336 9.78 21.70 7.74
C ARG A 336 10.61 21.83 9.02
N LEU A 337 10.63 20.79 9.83
CA LEU A 337 11.21 20.82 11.18
C LEU A 337 12.72 20.55 11.22
N ASP A 338 13.28 20.00 10.14
CA ASP A 338 14.72 19.82 9.94
C ASP A 338 15.52 21.13 10.11
N ALA A 339 14.91 22.26 9.74
CA ALA A 339 15.50 23.59 9.90
C ALA A 339 15.42 24.16 11.33
N PHE A 340 14.70 23.50 12.25
CA PHE A 340 14.40 24.02 13.59
C PHE A 340 14.68 22.99 14.68
N PRO A 341 15.93 22.90 15.18
CA PRO A 341 16.26 21.97 16.26
C PRO A 341 15.51 22.34 17.55
N GLY A 342 15.17 21.34 18.36
CA GLY A 342 14.35 21.50 19.56
C GLY A 342 14.96 22.40 20.66
N ASP A 343 16.28 22.56 20.67
CA ASP A 343 17.02 23.48 21.55
C ASP A 343 17.35 24.83 20.86
N GLY A 344 16.82 25.05 19.66
CA GLY A 344 17.05 26.24 18.86
C GLY A 344 16.31 27.47 19.39
N MET A 345 16.92 28.64 19.26
CA MET A 345 16.35 29.92 19.72
C MET A 345 14.94 30.19 19.18
N PHE A 346 14.64 29.81 17.94
CA PHE A 346 13.34 30.08 17.31
C PHE A 346 12.32 28.95 17.48
N TYR A 347 12.68 27.84 18.13
CA TYR A 347 11.79 26.70 18.35
C TYR A 347 10.48 27.05 19.08
N PRO A 348 10.43 28.00 20.04
CA PRO A 348 9.17 28.43 20.66
C PRO A 348 8.12 28.96 19.67
N ILE A 349 8.54 29.52 18.53
CA ILE A 349 7.64 29.98 17.47
C ILE A 349 7.04 28.77 16.74
N VAL A 350 7.86 27.75 16.49
CA VAL A 350 7.43 26.48 15.84
C VAL A 350 6.37 25.79 16.69
N THR A 351 6.60 25.68 18.01
CA THR A 351 5.63 25.08 18.93
C THR A 351 4.34 25.87 18.98
N ALA A 352 4.40 27.20 19.04
CA ALA A 352 3.20 28.04 19.06
C ALA A 352 2.36 27.89 17.78
N VAL A 353 3.00 27.84 16.61
CA VAL A 353 2.30 27.59 15.33
C VAL A 353 1.67 26.20 15.31
N ARG A 354 2.41 25.16 15.70
CA ARG A 354 1.90 23.78 15.73
C ARG A 354 0.67 23.67 16.62
N ASP A 355 0.77 24.17 17.85
CA ASP A 355 -0.29 24.05 18.84
C ASP A 355 -1.53 24.86 18.41
N ALA A 356 -1.33 26.03 17.80
CA ALA A 356 -2.42 26.82 17.21
C ALA A 356 -3.11 26.10 16.04
N LEU A 357 -2.35 25.53 15.09
CA LEU A 357 -2.95 24.78 13.98
C LEU A 357 -3.67 23.50 14.44
N LYS A 358 -3.23 22.87 15.54
CA LYS A 358 -3.85 21.67 16.11
C LYS A 358 -5.18 21.97 16.81
N THR A 359 -5.29 23.12 17.47
CA THR A 359 -6.39 23.43 18.41
C THR A 359 -7.35 24.52 17.93
N CYS A 360 -6.90 25.45 17.10
CA CYS A 360 -7.71 26.55 16.55
C CYS A 360 -8.14 26.25 15.12
N ASP A 361 -9.30 26.77 14.71
CA ASP A 361 -9.83 26.60 13.35
C ASP A 361 -9.05 27.46 12.34
N LEU A 362 -7.83 27.03 12.00
CA LEU A 362 -6.85 27.76 11.18
C LEU A 362 -6.40 26.98 9.94
N LEU A 363 -6.84 25.73 9.74
CA LEU A 363 -6.54 24.98 8.51
C LEU A 363 -7.68 25.16 7.50
N PRO A 364 -7.39 25.50 6.23
CA PRO A 364 -8.42 25.67 5.21
C PRO A 364 -9.10 24.34 4.89
N ALA A 365 -10.42 24.31 4.99
CA ALA A 365 -11.26 23.15 4.70
C ALA A 365 -11.78 23.18 3.25
N GLU A 366 -12.23 22.03 2.75
CA GLU A 366 -12.76 21.88 1.38
C GLU A 366 -14.02 22.72 1.14
N ASP A 367 -14.82 22.95 2.18
CA ASP A 367 -16.07 23.73 2.13
C ASP A 367 -15.83 25.26 2.10
N GLY A 368 -14.57 25.70 2.04
CA GLY A 368 -14.18 27.11 2.08
C GLY A 368 -14.14 27.71 3.49
N THR A 369 -14.40 26.91 4.53
CA THR A 369 -14.26 27.32 5.93
C THR A 369 -12.90 26.90 6.50
N TYR A 370 -12.78 26.87 7.83
CA TYR A 370 -11.55 26.48 8.52
C TYR A 370 -11.84 25.47 9.62
N VAL A 371 -10.87 24.61 9.91
CA VAL A 371 -10.97 23.55 10.92
C VAL A 371 -9.65 23.41 11.69
N ALA A 372 -9.73 22.99 12.95
CA ALA A 372 -8.55 22.64 13.74
C ALA A 372 -7.98 21.28 13.30
N GLY A 373 -6.67 21.09 13.40
CA GLY A 373 -6.01 19.82 13.04
C GLY A 373 -6.59 18.60 13.77
N SER A 374 -6.98 18.76 15.03
CA SER A 374 -7.66 17.72 15.81
C SER A 374 -9.01 17.26 15.26
N ASN A 375 -9.67 18.07 14.41
CA ASN A 375 -10.96 17.77 13.78
C ASN A 375 -10.85 17.70 12.24
N ALA A 376 -9.63 17.62 11.73
CA ALA A 376 -9.36 17.61 10.31
C ALA A 376 -9.09 16.19 9.81
N LYS A 377 -9.43 15.92 8.54
CA LYS A 377 -9.02 14.72 7.82
C LYS A 377 -8.47 15.09 6.44
N LEU A 378 -7.49 14.32 5.97
CA LEU A 378 -7.01 14.40 4.59
C LEU A 378 -7.68 13.30 3.76
N GLY A 379 -8.32 13.65 2.64
CA GLY A 379 -9.00 12.67 1.79
C GLY A 379 -8.16 12.29 0.59
N ARG A 380 -7.85 10.99 0.42
CA ARG A 380 -7.14 10.51 -0.78
C ARG A 380 -8.11 10.36 -1.95
N GLY A 381 -8.21 11.43 -2.76
CA GLY A 381 -9.01 11.49 -3.98
C GLY A 381 -10.26 12.37 -3.85
N ALA A 382 -10.61 13.07 -4.94
CA ALA A 382 -11.74 14.00 -4.95
C ALA A 382 -13.10 13.31 -4.78
N GLU A 383 -13.26 12.11 -5.35
CA GLU A 383 -14.53 11.39 -5.31
C GLU A 383 -14.90 10.92 -3.90
N LEU A 384 -13.91 10.51 -3.08
CA LEU A 384 -14.15 10.16 -1.67
C LEU A 384 -14.58 11.38 -0.85
N ARG A 385 -13.95 12.54 -1.10
CA ARG A 385 -14.31 13.81 -0.43
C ARG A 385 -15.72 14.28 -0.80
N LYS A 386 -16.18 14.03 -2.03
CA LYS A 386 -17.56 14.30 -2.46
C LYS A 386 -18.58 13.31 -1.88
N LEU A 387 -18.18 12.05 -1.72
CA LEU A 387 -19.04 10.99 -1.20
C LEU A 387 -19.40 11.20 0.28
N LEU A 388 -18.48 11.77 1.05
CA LEU A 388 -18.62 11.97 2.50
C LEU A 388 -18.73 13.46 2.83
N GLY A 389 -19.95 13.93 3.06
CA GLY A 389 -20.22 15.25 3.62
C GLY A 389 -19.80 15.36 5.10
N GLY A 390 -19.92 16.56 5.69
CA GLY A 390 -19.48 16.83 7.07
C GLY A 390 -20.10 15.91 8.12
N ASP A 391 -21.42 15.67 8.05
CA ASP A 391 -22.12 14.78 8.98
C ASP A 391 -21.66 13.32 8.85
N GLN A 392 -21.48 12.84 7.62
CA GLN A 392 -21.05 11.47 7.33
C GLN A 392 -19.60 11.25 7.75
N LEU A 393 -18.74 12.23 7.49
CA LEU A 393 -17.34 12.21 7.92
C LEU A 393 -17.24 12.20 9.45
N SER A 394 -18.02 13.04 10.13
CA SER A 394 -18.09 13.09 11.59
C SER A 394 -18.63 11.80 12.19
N ALA A 395 -19.59 11.14 11.54
CA ALA A 395 -20.13 9.86 11.98
C ALA A 395 -19.10 8.71 11.89
N LEU A 396 -18.25 8.72 10.85
CA LEU A 396 -17.21 7.71 10.66
C LEU A 396 -15.95 7.98 11.50
N PHE A 397 -15.65 9.25 11.75
CA PHE A 397 -14.45 9.71 12.46
C PHE A 397 -14.82 10.74 13.54
N PRO A 398 -15.43 10.30 14.65
CA PRO A 398 -15.89 11.19 15.71
C PRO A 398 -14.72 11.72 16.54
N THR A 399 -14.71 13.03 16.82
CA THR A 399 -13.68 13.70 17.66
C THR A 399 -14.27 14.42 18.87
N GLY A 400 -15.58 14.73 18.85
CA GLY A 400 -16.24 15.62 19.81
C GLY A 400 -16.61 17.00 19.22
N ARG A 401 -16.20 17.30 17.98
CA ARG A 401 -16.67 18.44 17.16
C ARG A 401 -16.94 17.97 15.72
N GLU A 402 -17.44 18.86 14.88
CA GLU A 402 -17.61 18.60 13.45
C GLU A 402 -16.26 18.31 12.79
N THR A 403 -16.13 17.14 12.15
CA THR A 403 -14.95 16.72 11.41
C THR A 403 -15.05 17.21 9.96
N LYS A 404 -13.98 17.80 9.43
CA LYS A 404 -13.96 18.34 8.06
C LYS A 404 -12.80 17.81 7.22
N TRP A 405 -13.03 17.73 5.91
CA TRP A 405 -11.95 17.54 4.94
C TRP A 405 -11.11 18.81 4.85
N LEU A 406 -9.79 18.66 4.90
CA LEU A 406 -8.89 19.73 4.49
C LEU A 406 -8.99 19.96 2.98
N SER A 407 -8.62 21.17 2.56
CA SER A 407 -8.61 21.59 1.15
C SER A 407 -7.89 20.58 0.25
N GLY A 408 -8.52 20.26 -0.88
CA GLY A 408 -8.01 19.38 -1.92
C GLY A 408 -6.78 19.90 -2.65
N ASP A 409 -6.40 21.16 -2.44
CA ASP A 409 -5.14 21.72 -2.95
C ASP A 409 -3.92 21.15 -2.20
N ILE A 410 -4.13 20.54 -1.03
CA ILE A 410 -3.11 19.82 -0.27
C ILE A 410 -2.89 18.45 -0.90
N THR A 411 -1.82 18.34 -1.67
CA THR A 411 -1.50 17.17 -2.50
C THR A 411 -0.08 16.68 -2.23
N ALA A 412 0.19 15.41 -2.54
CA ALA A 412 1.49 14.79 -2.33
C ALA A 412 2.57 15.34 -3.27
N ASP A 413 2.20 15.81 -4.46
CA ASP A 413 3.10 16.35 -5.48
C ASP A 413 3.37 17.85 -5.32
N ARG A 414 2.36 18.66 -5.00
CA ARG A 414 2.53 20.13 -4.92
C ARG A 414 2.89 20.62 -3.53
N THR A 415 2.47 19.91 -2.47
CA THR A 415 2.60 20.35 -1.08
C THR A 415 3.07 19.21 -0.17
N ALA A 416 4.11 18.48 -0.59
CA ALA A 416 4.63 17.33 0.14
C ALA A 416 5.00 17.63 1.60
N ASP A 417 5.76 18.72 1.83
CA ASP A 417 6.19 19.14 3.16
C ASP A 417 5.00 19.46 4.07
N LEU A 418 4.02 20.22 3.57
CA LEU A 418 2.82 20.57 4.34
C LEU A 418 2.01 19.32 4.67
N ARG A 419 1.81 18.42 3.70
CA ARG A 419 1.09 17.17 3.94
C ARG A 419 1.79 16.31 4.98
N ALA A 420 3.11 16.19 4.92
CA ALA A 420 3.91 15.46 5.90
C ALA A 420 3.79 16.09 7.31
N TYR A 421 3.87 17.41 7.40
CA TYR A 421 3.68 18.14 8.65
C TYR A 421 2.29 17.90 9.26
N LEU A 422 1.23 17.97 8.46
CA LEU A 422 -0.14 17.71 8.92
C LEU A 422 -0.29 16.30 9.49
N MET A 423 0.25 15.29 8.82
CA MET A 423 0.13 13.89 9.23
C MET A 423 0.99 13.58 10.47
N ASN A 424 2.24 14.05 10.51
CA ASN A 424 3.20 13.66 11.52
C ASN A 424 3.14 14.53 12.77
N GLU A 425 2.95 15.85 12.61
CA GLU A 425 3.02 16.82 13.72
C GLU A 425 1.65 17.20 14.25
N LEU A 426 0.66 17.31 13.37
CA LEU A 426 -0.73 17.59 13.77
C LEU A 426 -1.57 16.33 13.95
N GLU A 427 -1.03 15.15 13.62
CA GLU A 427 -1.70 13.84 13.71
C GLU A 427 -2.99 13.78 12.88
N VAL A 428 -3.02 14.51 11.75
CA VAL A 428 -4.15 14.50 10.81
C VAL A 428 -4.13 13.18 10.01
N GLU A 429 -5.11 12.33 10.29
CA GLU A 429 -5.28 11.05 9.58
C GLU A 429 -5.63 11.28 8.10
N GLU A 430 -4.91 10.59 7.21
CA GLU A 430 -5.30 10.46 5.81
C GLU A 430 -6.25 9.28 5.65
N VAL A 431 -7.45 9.55 5.14
CA VAL A 431 -8.47 8.57 4.84
C VAL A 431 -8.38 8.20 3.36
N ASP A 432 -8.04 6.94 3.11
CA ASP A 432 -8.02 6.35 1.78
C ASP A 432 -9.25 5.43 1.56
N PRO A 433 -9.44 4.89 0.33
CA PRO A 433 -10.58 4.03 0.04
C PRO A 433 -10.69 2.79 0.96
N ASP A 434 -9.57 2.21 1.38
CA ASP A 434 -9.54 1.03 2.27
C ASP A 434 -9.88 1.41 3.71
N GLY A 435 -9.29 2.49 4.23
CA GLY A 435 -9.59 3.06 5.55
C GLY A 435 -11.05 3.47 5.67
N PHE A 436 -11.62 4.09 4.63
CA PHE A 436 -13.06 4.33 4.53
C PHE A 436 -13.85 3.01 4.58
N ALA A 437 -13.54 2.05 3.71
CA ALA A 437 -14.25 0.77 3.63
C ALA A 437 -14.24 0.01 4.96
N ARG A 438 -13.14 0.06 5.73
CA ARG A 438 -13.03 -0.55 7.06
C ARG A 438 -13.91 0.14 8.10
N LYS A 439 -14.08 1.45 8.04
CA LYS A 439 -14.87 2.25 9.01
C LYS A 439 -16.37 2.19 8.78
N ILE A 440 -16.83 1.94 7.55
CA ILE A 440 -18.26 1.78 7.27
C ILE A 440 -18.85 0.68 8.16
N SER A 441 -19.96 0.99 8.83
CA SER A 441 -20.70 0.07 9.70
C SER A 441 -22.14 -0.10 9.20
N HIS A 442 -22.84 -1.13 9.71
CA HIS A 442 -24.26 -1.30 9.43
C HIS A 442 -25.07 -0.06 9.84
N ALA A 443 -24.81 0.48 11.04
CA ALA A 443 -25.49 1.69 11.54
C ALA A 443 -25.26 2.91 10.63
N PHE A 444 -24.03 3.09 10.13
CA PHE A 444 -23.73 4.14 9.17
C PHE A 444 -24.50 3.96 7.87
N LEU A 445 -24.48 2.75 7.28
CA LEU A 445 -25.15 2.45 6.01
C LEU A 445 -26.67 2.61 6.09
N SER A 446 -27.29 2.14 7.19
CA SER A 446 -28.74 2.26 7.38
C SER A 446 -29.22 3.72 7.47
N ALA A 447 -28.36 4.65 7.90
CA ALA A 447 -28.69 6.07 8.00
C ALA A 447 -28.61 6.83 6.66
N GLN A 448 -28.08 6.23 5.60
CA GLN A 448 -27.87 6.92 4.32
C GLN A 448 -29.13 6.95 3.46
N SER A 449 -29.21 7.90 2.53
CA SER A 449 -30.30 7.98 1.55
C SER A 449 -30.06 7.05 0.35
N ASP A 450 -31.13 6.77 -0.41
CA ASP A 450 -31.02 6.02 -1.67
C ASP A 450 -30.16 6.75 -2.70
N THR A 451 -30.24 8.09 -2.73
CA THR A 451 -29.35 8.92 -3.56
C THR A 451 -27.89 8.74 -3.16
N TRP A 452 -27.57 8.67 -1.87
CA TRP A 452 -26.21 8.41 -1.42
C TRP A 452 -25.72 7.02 -1.84
N PHE A 453 -26.57 5.98 -1.75
CA PHE A 453 -26.20 4.64 -2.22
C PHE A 453 -25.90 4.60 -3.73
N ALA A 454 -26.64 5.35 -4.56
CA ALA A 454 -26.32 5.47 -5.98
C ALA A 454 -24.92 6.07 -6.21
N TRP A 455 -24.58 7.15 -5.49
CA TRP A 455 -23.24 7.75 -5.52
C TRP A 455 -22.16 6.82 -4.96
N PHE A 456 -22.47 6.08 -3.91
CA PHE A 456 -21.56 5.09 -3.31
C PHE A 456 -21.24 3.97 -4.30
N TYR A 457 -22.23 3.41 -4.99
CA TYR A 457 -22.03 2.38 -6.02
C TYR A 457 -21.25 2.92 -7.23
N ARG A 458 -21.51 4.16 -7.65
CA ARG A 458 -20.70 4.84 -8.65
C ARG A 458 -19.23 4.95 -8.22
N TYR A 459 -18.97 5.37 -6.97
CA TYR A 459 -17.63 5.44 -6.40
C TYR A 459 -16.94 4.07 -6.37
N LEU A 460 -17.65 3.02 -5.94
CA LEU A 460 -17.11 1.66 -5.86
C LEU A 460 -16.73 1.06 -7.22
N SER A 461 -17.38 1.48 -8.31
CA SER A 461 -17.04 1.04 -9.66
C SER A 461 -15.57 1.30 -10.03
N GLY A 462 -14.98 2.38 -9.50
CA GLY A 462 -13.56 2.70 -9.66
C GLY A 462 -12.63 2.10 -8.61
N GLN A 463 -13.15 1.36 -7.62
CA GLN A 463 -12.42 0.84 -6.46
C GLN A 463 -12.48 -0.69 -6.38
N GLU A 464 -12.10 -1.38 -7.46
CA GLU A 464 -12.22 -2.84 -7.58
C GLU A 464 -11.50 -3.62 -6.45
N ALA A 465 -10.38 -3.08 -5.95
CA ALA A 465 -9.67 -3.65 -4.81
C ALA A 465 -10.57 -3.85 -3.57
N LEU A 466 -11.61 -3.03 -3.38
CA LEU A 466 -12.50 -3.11 -2.23
C LEU A 466 -13.52 -4.23 -2.32
N TRP A 467 -13.79 -4.81 -3.50
CA TRP A 467 -14.84 -5.82 -3.69
C TRP A 467 -14.46 -7.00 -4.60
N ARG A 468 -13.21 -7.06 -5.08
CA ARG A 468 -12.69 -8.17 -5.92
C ARG A 468 -12.63 -9.51 -5.19
N ALA A 469 -12.84 -10.59 -5.95
CA ALA A 469 -12.70 -11.96 -5.48
C ALA A 469 -11.23 -12.32 -5.16
N PRO A 470 -10.99 -13.34 -4.30
CA PRO A 470 -9.65 -13.90 -4.09
C PRO A 470 -9.09 -14.46 -5.41
N ARG A 471 -7.82 -14.19 -5.69
CA ARG A 471 -7.17 -14.60 -6.96
C ARG A 471 -6.72 -16.07 -6.94
N TRP A 472 -6.52 -16.64 -5.76
CA TRP A 472 -6.13 -18.04 -5.56
C TRP A 472 -6.58 -18.53 -4.18
N ARG A 473 -6.55 -19.86 -3.96
CA ARG A 473 -6.92 -20.50 -2.70
C ARG A 473 -5.90 -20.09 -1.62
N GLY A 474 -6.34 -19.30 -0.63
CA GLY A 474 -5.47 -18.73 0.41
C GLY A 474 -5.08 -17.25 0.22
N ASP A 475 -5.61 -16.56 -0.80
CA ASP A 475 -5.48 -15.10 -0.93
C ASP A 475 -6.24 -14.41 0.22
N THR A 476 -5.51 -13.78 1.14
CA THR A 476 -6.06 -13.00 2.25
C THR A 476 -6.45 -11.58 1.84
N ASP A 477 -6.03 -11.12 0.66
CA ASP A 477 -6.33 -9.80 0.11
C ASP A 477 -7.66 -9.84 -0.65
N ILE A 478 -8.72 -10.22 0.08
CA ILE A 478 -10.11 -10.14 -0.38
C ILE A 478 -10.64 -8.73 -0.16
N GLY A 479 -11.44 -8.25 -1.11
CA GLY A 479 -12.06 -6.93 -0.98
C GLY A 479 -12.92 -6.84 0.29
N VAL A 480 -12.58 -5.90 1.19
CA VAL A 480 -13.22 -5.73 2.51
C VAL A 480 -14.75 -5.59 2.40
N LEU A 481 -15.25 -4.98 1.33
CA LEU A 481 -16.68 -4.74 1.14
C LEU A 481 -17.44 -5.97 0.64
N ARG A 482 -16.77 -7.06 0.24
CA ARG A 482 -17.45 -8.34 -0.08
C ARG A 482 -18.16 -8.93 1.12
N LEU A 483 -17.62 -8.69 2.31
CA LEU A 483 -18.10 -9.25 3.57
C LEU A 483 -18.99 -8.30 4.35
N LYS A 484 -19.22 -7.07 3.84
CA LYS A 484 -20.04 -6.06 4.50
C LYS A 484 -21.40 -5.93 3.82
N PRO A 485 -22.47 -5.63 4.57
CA PRO A 485 -23.82 -5.57 4.02
C PRO A 485 -24.04 -4.26 3.26
N ILE A 486 -23.44 -4.14 2.07
CA ILE A 486 -23.46 -2.92 1.26
C ILE A 486 -24.61 -2.87 0.24
N LEU A 487 -25.39 -3.94 0.08
CA LEU A 487 -26.56 -3.96 -0.80
C LEU A 487 -27.80 -3.49 -0.04
N ARG A 488 -28.45 -2.42 -0.51
CA ARG A 488 -29.74 -1.97 0.04
C ARG A 488 -30.89 -2.55 -0.77
N LEU A 489 -31.70 -3.38 -0.11
CA LEU A 489 -32.84 -4.05 -0.70
C LEU A 489 -34.10 -3.18 -0.71
N HIS A 490 -35.12 -3.63 -1.44
CA HIS A 490 -36.40 -2.90 -1.59
C HIS A 490 -37.17 -2.71 -0.26
N ASP A 491 -36.88 -3.52 0.75
CA ASP A 491 -37.45 -3.46 2.11
C ASP A 491 -36.56 -2.67 3.09
N ASP A 492 -35.57 -1.94 2.57
CA ASP A 492 -34.55 -1.19 3.33
C ASP A 492 -33.59 -2.05 4.17
N MET A 493 -33.65 -3.39 4.04
CA MET A 493 -32.66 -4.27 4.64
C MET A 493 -31.31 -4.18 3.90
N LEU A 494 -30.23 -4.43 4.66
CA LEU A 494 -28.87 -4.41 4.15
C LEU A 494 -28.31 -5.82 4.07
N GLU A 495 -27.80 -6.20 2.90
CA GLU A 495 -27.27 -7.54 2.63
C GLU A 495 -25.85 -7.51 2.09
N THR A 496 -25.09 -8.58 2.36
CA THR A 496 -23.75 -8.75 1.78
C THR A 496 -23.86 -9.02 0.29
N PRO A 497 -22.94 -8.53 -0.57
CA PRO A 497 -23.05 -8.74 -2.01
C PRO A 497 -22.97 -10.21 -2.45
N PHE A 498 -22.28 -11.04 -1.67
CA PHE A 498 -21.99 -12.42 -2.03
C PHE A 498 -22.35 -13.39 -0.91
N MET A 499 -22.84 -14.57 -1.28
CA MET A 499 -23.01 -15.72 -0.40
C MET A 499 -21.66 -16.41 -0.11
N ALA A 500 -21.65 -17.39 0.80
CA ALA A 500 -20.47 -18.17 1.14
C ALA A 500 -19.86 -18.95 -0.04
N ASP A 501 -20.68 -19.30 -1.05
CA ASP A 501 -20.24 -19.97 -2.28
C ASP A 501 -19.71 -18.98 -3.35
N GLY A 502 -19.71 -17.68 -3.04
CA GLY A 502 -19.22 -16.61 -3.91
C GLY A 502 -20.21 -16.09 -4.94
N LYS A 503 -21.43 -16.65 -5.02
CA LYS A 503 -22.50 -16.13 -5.91
C LYS A 503 -23.14 -14.87 -5.32
N ALA A 504 -23.80 -14.09 -6.18
CA ALA A 504 -24.53 -12.90 -5.77
C ALA A 504 -25.65 -13.28 -4.77
N ASN A 505 -25.79 -12.48 -3.72
CA ASN A 505 -26.78 -12.70 -2.64
C ASN A 505 -28.12 -12.00 -2.88
N ALA A 506 -28.22 -11.20 -3.94
CA ALA A 506 -29.41 -10.42 -4.29
C ALA A 506 -29.54 -10.29 -5.81
N TYR A 507 -30.67 -9.74 -6.25
CA TYR A 507 -31.02 -9.58 -7.65
C TYR A 507 -31.21 -8.11 -8.04
N LEU A 508 -31.17 -7.84 -9.35
CA LEU A 508 -31.68 -6.58 -9.89
C LEU A 508 -33.22 -6.61 -9.91
N PRO A 509 -33.89 -5.48 -9.62
CA PRO A 509 -35.34 -5.44 -9.55
C PRO A 509 -35.95 -5.60 -10.96
N PRO A 510 -36.77 -6.64 -11.22
CA PRO A 510 -37.42 -6.81 -12.50
C PRO A 510 -38.55 -5.78 -12.71
N PRO A 511 -39.04 -5.56 -13.95
CA PRO A 511 -40.11 -4.61 -14.24
C PRO A 511 -41.40 -4.89 -13.45
N GLU A 512 -41.79 -6.16 -13.35
CA GLU A 512 -43.06 -6.60 -12.75
C GLU A 512 -43.01 -6.72 -11.21
N GLY A 513 -41.84 -6.50 -10.60
CA GLY A 513 -41.61 -6.74 -9.17
C GLY A 513 -41.28 -8.20 -8.86
N SER A 514 -40.68 -8.45 -7.70
CA SER A 514 -40.31 -9.80 -7.24
C SER A 514 -40.33 -9.88 -5.72
N ASP A 515 -40.72 -11.04 -5.18
CA ASP A 515 -40.62 -11.37 -3.76
C ASP A 515 -39.18 -11.82 -3.37
N LEU A 516 -38.27 -11.96 -4.35
CA LEU A 516 -36.86 -12.29 -4.11
C LEU A 516 -36.09 -11.03 -3.66
N PRO A 517 -34.99 -11.20 -2.90
CA PRO A 517 -34.21 -10.07 -2.39
C PRO A 517 -33.62 -9.26 -3.54
N CYS A 518 -34.30 -8.18 -3.91
CA CYS A 518 -33.89 -7.28 -4.99
C CYS A 518 -33.36 -5.98 -4.43
N VAL A 519 -32.30 -5.46 -5.06
CA VAL A 519 -31.81 -4.10 -4.80
C VAL A 519 -32.93 -3.10 -5.08
N LYS A 520 -33.03 -2.08 -4.23
CA LYS A 520 -34.07 -1.05 -4.31
C LYS A 520 -34.09 -0.36 -5.68
N ARG A 521 -35.29 -0.21 -6.26
CA ARG A 521 -35.47 0.22 -7.67
C ARG A 521 -34.97 1.63 -7.92
N GLU A 522 -35.13 2.52 -6.95
CA GLU A 522 -34.67 3.91 -7.01
C GLU A 522 -33.14 3.99 -7.17
N ILE A 523 -32.40 3.05 -6.59
CA ILE A 523 -30.93 2.98 -6.70
C ILE A 523 -30.53 2.35 -8.04
N ALA A 524 -31.21 1.26 -8.44
CA ALA A 524 -30.95 0.58 -9.70
C ALA A 524 -31.37 1.39 -10.94
N ALA A 525 -32.13 2.48 -10.77
CA ALA A 525 -32.49 3.40 -11.84
C ALA A 525 -31.33 4.34 -12.26
N ASP A 526 -30.32 4.54 -11.40
CA ASP A 526 -29.10 5.27 -11.78
C ASP A 526 -28.22 4.39 -12.67
N GLU A 527 -27.89 4.85 -13.88
CA GLU A 527 -27.16 4.06 -14.88
C GLU A 527 -25.77 3.61 -14.40
N HIS A 528 -25.06 4.46 -13.64
CA HIS A 528 -23.73 4.13 -13.13
C HIS A 528 -23.78 3.14 -11.98
N ALA A 529 -24.75 3.31 -11.07
CA ALA A 529 -25.01 2.35 -10.01
C ALA A 529 -25.43 0.99 -10.56
N ALA A 530 -26.34 0.96 -11.54
CA ALA A 530 -26.78 -0.26 -12.22
C ALA A 530 -25.61 -0.99 -12.92
N ALA A 531 -24.73 -0.25 -13.59
CA ALA A 531 -23.53 -0.84 -14.21
C ALA A 531 -22.61 -1.49 -13.17
N PHE A 532 -22.43 -0.86 -12.00
CA PHE A 532 -21.68 -1.45 -10.90
C PHE A 532 -22.34 -2.72 -10.34
N LEU A 533 -23.66 -2.69 -10.08
CA LEU A 533 -24.39 -3.85 -9.59
C LEU A 533 -24.33 -5.04 -10.56
N LYS A 534 -24.40 -4.78 -11.88
CA LYS A 534 -24.15 -5.80 -12.91
C LYS A 534 -22.72 -6.34 -12.87
N ARG A 535 -21.70 -5.49 -12.65
CA ARG A 535 -20.30 -5.93 -12.46
C ARG A 535 -20.09 -6.75 -11.20
N LEU A 536 -20.87 -6.53 -10.15
CA LEU A 536 -20.91 -7.40 -8.97
C LEU A 536 -21.52 -8.79 -9.27
N GLY A 537 -22.17 -8.97 -10.43
CA GLY A 537 -22.79 -10.22 -10.85
C GLY A 537 -24.28 -10.32 -10.55
N LEU A 538 -24.95 -9.21 -10.19
CA LEU A 538 -26.39 -9.20 -9.99
C LEU A 538 -27.10 -9.18 -11.35
N ALA A 539 -28.11 -10.03 -11.49
CA ALA A 539 -28.99 -10.13 -12.64
C ALA A 539 -30.46 -10.04 -12.18
N GLU A 540 -31.38 -9.82 -13.11
CA GLU A 540 -32.81 -9.98 -12.83
C GLU A 540 -33.12 -11.47 -12.57
N PRO A 541 -34.03 -11.78 -11.64
CA PRO A 541 -34.34 -13.16 -11.30
C PRO A 541 -35.08 -13.86 -12.46
N ASP A 542 -34.69 -15.09 -12.77
CA ASP A 542 -35.33 -15.90 -13.81
C ASP A 542 -36.32 -16.94 -13.24
N ILE A 543 -37.01 -17.67 -14.13
CA ILE A 543 -37.99 -18.70 -13.73
C ILE A 543 -37.35 -19.87 -12.97
N PHE A 544 -36.06 -20.15 -13.20
CA PHE A 544 -35.32 -21.22 -12.55
C PHE A 544 -34.93 -20.82 -11.12
N ASP A 545 -34.59 -19.55 -10.90
CA ASP A 545 -34.31 -18.97 -9.59
C ASP A 545 -35.51 -19.10 -8.66
N ASP A 546 -36.72 -18.80 -9.14
CA ASP A 546 -37.94 -18.96 -8.35
C ASP A 546 -38.23 -20.44 -8.02
N ILE A 547 -37.97 -21.37 -8.95
CA ILE A 547 -38.12 -22.81 -8.66
C ILE A 547 -37.18 -23.26 -7.54
N VAL A 548 -35.90 -22.88 -7.62
CA VAL A 548 -34.88 -23.30 -6.66
C VAL A 548 -35.09 -22.66 -5.29
N HIS A 549 -35.41 -21.38 -5.23
CA HIS A 549 -35.45 -20.63 -3.97
C HIS A 549 -36.84 -20.58 -3.32
N ARG A 550 -37.93 -20.84 -4.07
CA ARG A 550 -39.31 -20.77 -3.56
C ARG A 550 -40.08 -22.08 -3.67
N VAL A 551 -40.00 -22.78 -4.80
CA VAL A 551 -40.81 -24.00 -5.04
C VAL A 551 -40.24 -25.21 -4.31
N LEU A 552 -39.01 -25.63 -4.62
CA LEU A 552 -38.40 -26.84 -4.06
C LEU A 552 -38.27 -26.82 -2.52
N PRO A 553 -37.95 -25.69 -1.85
CA PRO A 553 -37.84 -25.65 -0.40
C PRO A 553 -39.14 -25.98 0.36
N LYS A 554 -40.32 -25.83 -0.28
CA LYS A 554 -41.61 -26.23 0.33
C LYS A 554 -41.64 -27.72 0.68
N TYR A 555 -40.96 -28.54 -0.12
CA TYR A 555 -40.92 -30.00 -0.04
C TYR A 555 -39.79 -30.55 0.84
N ASN A 556 -38.85 -29.70 1.26
CA ASN A 556 -37.71 -30.08 2.11
C ASN A 556 -38.03 -30.02 3.62
N ARG A 557 -39.28 -29.70 3.98
CA ARG A 557 -39.73 -29.64 5.37
C ARG A 557 -40.06 -31.05 5.88
N PHE A 558 -39.85 -31.30 7.18
CA PHE A 558 -40.16 -32.59 7.83
C PHE A 558 -41.63 -33.00 7.68
N ILE A 559 -42.53 -32.01 7.55
CA ILE A 559 -43.93 -32.19 7.17
C ILE A 559 -44.19 -31.32 5.94
N VAL A 560 -44.54 -31.95 4.81
CA VAL A 560 -44.91 -31.25 3.58
C VAL A 560 -46.35 -30.74 3.74
N SER A 561 -46.53 -29.43 3.79
CA SER A 561 -47.83 -28.76 3.99
C SER A 561 -48.42 -28.18 2.70
N VAL A 562 -48.08 -28.76 1.54
CA VAL A 562 -48.48 -28.27 0.22
C VAL A 562 -49.85 -28.86 -0.16
N SER A 563 -50.77 -27.99 -0.60
CA SER A 563 -52.10 -28.44 -1.04
C SER A 563 -52.04 -29.16 -2.40
N PRO A 564 -53.02 -30.01 -2.77
CA PRO A 564 -53.03 -30.69 -4.06
C PRO A 564 -52.96 -29.74 -5.27
N ASP A 565 -53.68 -28.60 -5.21
CA ASP A 565 -53.70 -27.61 -6.29
C ASP A 565 -52.36 -26.87 -6.41
N GLU A 566 -51.76 -26.52 -5.27
CA GLU A 566 -50.44 -25.88 -5.23
C GLU A 566 -49.35 -26.82 -5.76
N HIS A 567 -49.42 -28.10 -5.40
CA HIS A 567 -48.49 -29.11 -5.90
C HIS A 567 -48.61 -29.31 -7.41
N ALA A 568 -49.83 -29.36 -7.96
CA ALA A 568 -50.03 -29.45 -9.41
C ALA A 568 -49.43 -28.25 -10.16
N ALA A 569 -49.57 -27.03 -9.60
CA ALA A 569 -48.97 -25.83 -10.17
C ALA A 569 -47.44 -25.85 -10.08
N ASP A 570 -46.89 -26.27 -8.94
CA ASP A 570 -45.44 -26.39 -8.72
C ASP A 570 -44.81 -27.41 -9.68
N ILE A 571 -45.45 -28.56 -9.87
CA ILE A 571 -45.03 -29.61 -10.81
C ILE A 571 -45.06 -29.13 -12.26
N GLN A 572 -46.14 -28.47 -12.68
CA GLN A 572 -46.20 -27.86 -14.02
C GLN A 572 -45.10 -26.84 -14.23
N LYS A 573 -44.79 -26.03 -13.21
CA LYS A 573 -43.73 -25.01 -13.29
C LYS A 573 -42.34 -25.64 -13.43
N ILE A 574 -42.05 -26.68 -12.64
CA ILE A 574 -40.80 -27.44 -12.74
C ILE A 574 -40.67 -28.08 -14.12
N PHE A 575 -41.68 -28.81 -14.59
CA PHE A 575 -41.62 -29.48 -15.89
C PHE A 575 -41.56 -28.51 -17.07
N ARG A 576 -42.26 -27.36 -17.01
CA ARG A 576 -42.14 -26.31 -18.02
C ARG A 576 -40.74 -25.72 -18.07
N ALA A 577 -40.11 -25.47 -16.92
CA ALA A 577 -38.73 -24.99 -16.88
C ALA A 577 -37.75 -26.03 -17.44
N LEU A 578 -37.93 -27.31 -17.12
CA LEU A 578 -37.09 -28.39 -17.65
C LEU A 578 -37.31 -28.64 -19.16
N GLY A 579 -38.47 -28.29 -19.70
CA GLY A 579 -38.76 -28.32 -21.14
C GLY A 579 -38.34 -27.08 -21.93
N SER A 580 -37.70 -26.09 -21.30
CA SER A 580 -37.21 -24.86 -21.97
C SER A 580 -35.94 -25.10 -22.80
N ASP A 581 -35.40 -24.07 -23.47
CA ASP A 581 -34.14 -24.19 -24.24
C ASP A 581 -32.88 -23.88 -23.41
N SER A 582 -33.01 -23.50 -22.13
CA SER A 582 -31.88 -23.09 -21.28
C SER A 582 -31.22 -24.28 -20.58
N GLU A 583 -30.15 -24.83 -21.18
CA GLU A 583 -29.39 -25.94 -20.60
C GLU A 583 -28.75 -25.61 -19.23
N ALA A 584 -28.33 -24.36 -19.02
CA ALA A 584 -27.78 -23.90 -17.75
C ALA A 584 -28.84 -23.85 -16.64
N GLY A 585 -30.04 -23.31 -16.95
CA GLY A 585 -31.17 -23.27 -16.03
C GLY A 585 -31.69 -24.68 -15.70
N LYS A 586 -31.76 -25.57 -16.69
CA LYS A 586 -32.12 -26.99 -16.49
C LYS A 586 -31.20 -27.68 -15.51
N ARG A 587 -29.88 -27.59 -15.68
CA ARG A 587 -28.92 -28.20 -14.73
C ARG A 587 -29.13 -27.70 -13.33
N LYS A 588 -29.32 -26.39 -13.15
CA LYS A 588 -29.56 -25.77 -11.84
C LYS A 588 -30.79 -26.37 -11.16
N VAL A 589 -31.91 -26.51 -11.88
CA VAL A 589 -33.13 -27.10 -11.35
C VAL A 589 -32.99 -28.60 -11.11
N ILE A 590 -32.38 -29.36 -12.02
CA ILE A 590 -32.19 -30.82 -11.87
C ILE A 590 -31.39 -31.15 -10.62
N GLU A 591 -30.30 -30.42 -10.37
CA GLU A 591 -29.43 -30.67 -9.22
C GLU A 591 -30.18 -30.48 -7.89
N GLU A 592 -30.94 -29.40 -7.75
CA GLU A 592 -31.67 -29.10 -6.52
C GLU A 592 -32.95 -29.94 -6.40
N ALA A 593 -33.65 -30.20 -7.51
CA ALA A 593 -34.84 -31.04 -7.53
C ALA A 593 -34.52 -32.49 -7.16
N GLY A 594 -33.35 -33.01 -7.57
CA GLY A 594 -32.88 -34.34 -7.18
C GLY A 594 -32.70 -34.52 -5.66
N LYS A 595 -32.48 -33.43 -4.92
CA LYS A 595 -32.33 -33.42 -3.46
C LYS A 595 -33.69 -33.29 -2.73
N ALA A 596 -34.72 -32.81 -3.40
CA ALA A 596 -36.01 -32.49 -2.80
C ALA A 596 -37.03 -33.64 -2.88
N SER A 597 -37.78 -33.86 -1.80
CA SER A 597 -38.86 -34.86 -1.75
C SER A 597 -40.16 -34.30 -2.33
N PHE A 598 -40.18 -34.02 -3.64
CA PHE A 598 -41.30 -33.31 -4.28
C PHE A 598 -42.17 -34.16 -5.20
N LEU A 599 -41.70 -35.32 -5.65
CA LEU A 599 -42.47 -36.20 -6.55
C LEU A 599 -43.40 -37.12 -5.76
N LYS A 600 -44.67 -37.22 -6.17
CA LYS A 600 -45.61 -38.15 -5.57
C LYS A 600 -45.33 -39.58 -6.00
N ALA A 601 -45.28 -40.51 -5.04
CA ALA A 601 -45.03 -41.92 -5.30
C ALA A 601 -45.91 -42.83 -4.45
N THR A 602 -46.19 -44.03 -4.97
CA THR A 602 -47.02 -45.06 -4.35
C THR A 602 -46.23 -46.36 -4.21
N ASN A 603 -46.25 -47.01 -3.05
CA ASN A 603 -45.59 -48.31 -2.85
C ASN A 603 -46.52 -49.50 -3.15
N CYS A 604 -45.98 -50.72 -3.15
CA CYS A 604 -46.75 -51.95 -3.38
C CYS A 604 -47.90 -52.18 -2.38
N SER A 605 -47.86 -51.53 -1.21
CA SER A 605 -48.91 -51.60 -0.18
C SER A 605 -50.01 -50.54 -0.37
N GLY A 606 -49.94 -49.71 -1.41
CA GLY A 606 -50.91 -48.64 -1.69
C GLY A 606 -50.73 -47.37 -0.88
N GLN A 607 -49.62 -47.22 -0.14
CA GLN A 607 -49.31 -45.99 0.58
C GLN A 607 -48.75 -44.93 -0.38
N THR A 608 -49.18 -43.68 -0.23
CA THR A 608 -48.70 -42.53 -1.02
C THR A 608 -47.83 -41.62 -0.17
N ALA A 609 -46.73 -41.11 -0.74
CA ALA A 609 -45.85 -40.14 -0.09
C ALA A 609 -45.08 -39.32 -1.13
N TYR A 610 -44.59 -38.15 -0.72
CA TYR A 610 -43.61 -37.41 -1.51
C TYR A 610 -42.21 -37.98 -1.27
N LYS A 611 -41.49 -38.25 -2.36
CA LYS A 611 -40.16 -38.88 -2.34
C LYS A 611 -39.19 -38.10 -3.22
N ARG A 612 -37.89 -38.29 -2.95
CA ARG A 612 -36.83 -37.78 -3.83
C ARG A 612 -36.84 -38.58 -5.13
N PRO A 613 -36.54 -37.96 -6.28
CA PRO A 613 -36.47 -38.69 -7.55
C PRO A 613 -35.62 -39.97 -7.49
N GLY A 614 -34.42 -39.92 -6.89
CA GLY A 614 -33.52 -41.08 -6.73
C GLY A 614 -34.00 -42.19 -5.77
N ASP A 615 -35.14 -41.98 -5.10
CA ASP A 615 -35.80 -42.96 -4.22
C ASP A 615 -37.06 -43.57 -4.87
N ILE A 616 -37.35 -43.24 -6.14
CA ILE A 616 -38.56 -43.65 -6.86
C ILE A 616 -38.18 -44.46 -8.11
N TYR A 617 -38.97 -45.49 -8.39
CA TYR A 617 -38.92 -46.32 -9.59
C TYR A 617 -39.98 -45.89 -10.62
N LEU A 618 -39.69 -46.08 -11.90
CA LEU A 618 -40.70 -45.98 -12.94
C LEU A 618 -41.81 -47.02 -12.71
N ASN A 619 -43.03 -46.62 -12.99
CA ASN A 619 -44.21 -47.45 -12.77
C ASN A 619 -44.50 -48.34 -13.99
N ASP A 620 -43.54 -49.21 -14.34
CA ASP A 620 -43.65 -50.16 -15.46
C ASP A 620 -43.90 -51.61 -14.99
N GLU A 621 -44.32 -52.47 -15.91
CA GLU A 621 -44.71 -53.85 -15.62
C GLU A 621 -43.53 -54.72 -15.14
N GLU A 622 -42.30 -54.50 -15.64
CA GLU A 622 -41.13 -55.31 -15.28
C GLU A 622 -40.64 -54.97 -13.87
N LEU A 623 -40.57 -53.69 -13.50
CA LEU A 623 -40.24 -53.26 -12.14
C LEU A 623 -41.32 -53.67 -11.14
N ARG A 624 -42.60 -53.63 -11.52
CA ARG A 624 -43.69 -54.16 -10.68
C ARG A 624 -43.56 -55.66 -10.47
N LEU A 625 -43.19 -56.41 -11.52
CA LEU A 625 -42.96 -57.85 -11.40
C LEU A 625 -41.76 -58.17 -10.50
N TYR A 626 -40.69 -57.36 -10.55
CA TYR A 626 -39.51 -57.54 -9.70
C TYR A 626 -39.77 -57.20 -8.22
N PHE A 627 -40.46 -56.09 -7.94
CA PHE A 627 -40.66 -55.56 -6.58
C PHE A 627 -42.02 -55.92 -5.93
N GLU A 628 -42.83 -56.79 -6.55
CA GLU A 628 -44.23 -57.10 -6.16
C GLU A 628 -44.49 -57.11 -4.64
N ASN A 629 -43.74 -57.91 -3.88
CA ASN A 629 -43.91 -58.10 -2.44
C ASN A 629 -42.86 -57.35 -1.60
N PHE A 630 -42.30 -56.27 -2.15
CA PHE A 630 -41.31 -55.45 -1.47
C PHE A 630 -41.90 -54.06 -1.16
N PRO A 631 -42.43 -53.82 0.07
CA PRO A 631 -43.06 -52.55 0.43
C PRO A 631 -42.09 -51.36 0.46
N GLY A 632 -40.78 -51.62 0.36
CA GLY A 632 -39.73 -50.61 0.26
C GLY A 632 -39.62 -49.95 -1.12
N ALA A 633 -40.20 -50.52 -2.19
CA ALA A 633 -40.20 -49.92 -3.52
C ALA A 633 -41.32 -48.90 -3.68
N TRP A 634 -40.97 -47.70 -4.13
CA TRP A 634 -41.89 -46.61 -4.40
C TRP A 634 -41.95 -46.34 -5.90
N PHE A 635 -43.14 -46.31 -6.47
CA PHE A 635 -43.37 -46.10 -7.90
C PHE A 635 -43.95 -44.71 -8.15
N ILE A 636 -43.52 -44.05 -9.21
CA ILE A 636 -44.02 -42.71 -9.57
C ILE A 636 -45.56 -42.71 -9.73
N ASP A 637 -46.21 -41.73 -9.09
CA ASP A 637 -47.66 -41.51 -9.08
C ASP A 637 -47.99 -40.03 -9.35
N GLU A 638 -47.31 -39.46 -10.34
CA GLU A 638 -47.44 -38.07 -10.77
C GLU A 638 -48.18 -37.99 -12.12
N PRO A 639 -49.14 -37.05 -12.33
CA PRO A 639 -49.71 -36.78 -13.64
C PRO A 639 -48.66 -36.23 -14.63
N LEU A 640 -48.06 -37.12 -15.41
CA LEU A 640 -47.05 -36.75 -16.41
C LEU A 640 -47.69 -36.10 -17.65
N PRO A 641 -47.00 -35.14 -18.29
CA PRO A 641 -47.40 -34.60 -19.58
C PRO A 641 -47.47 -35.71 -20.64
N SER A 642 -48.56 -35.75 -21.43
CA SER A 642 -48.76 -36.76 -22.48
C SER A 642 -47.70 -36.61 -23.58
N GLY A 643 -47.03 -37.70 -23.99
CA GLY A 643 -46.22 -37.74 -25.22
C GLY A 643 -44.74 -38.13 -25.11
N GLY A 644 -44.36 -39.13 -24.29
CA GLY A 644 -43.00 -39.74 -24.31
C GLY A 644 -41.86 -38.88 -23.76
N VAL A 645 -42.03 -37.56 -23.71
CA VAL A 645 -41.09 -36.59 -23.12
C VAL A 645 -40.97 -36.79 -21.60
N GLY A 646 -42.03 -37.26 -20.94
CA GLY A 646 -42.08 -37.48 -19.49
C GLY A 646 -40.99 -38.42 -18.97
N ASP A 647 -40.74 -39.54 -19.64
CA ASP A 647 -39.82 -40.55 -19.12
C ASP A 647 -38.35 -40.10 -19.21
N ALA A 648 -37.98 -39.40 -20.29
CA ALA A 648 -36.63 -38.84 -20.44
C ALA A 648 -36.36 -37.76 -19.38
N LEU A 649 -37.38 -36.94 -19.09
CA LEU A 649 -37.34 -35.90 -18.07
C LEU A 649 -37.21 -36.49 -16.65
N LEU A 650 -38.03 -37.50 -16.33
CA LEU A 650 -37.95 -38.22 -15.05
C LEU A 650 -36.59 -38.89 -14.85
N ASN A 651 -36.02 -39.46 -15.92
CA ASN A 651 -34.68 -40.02 -15.89
C ASN A 651 -33.62 -38.93 -15.61
N SER A 652 -33.76 -37.74 -16.21
CA SER A 652 -32.86 -36.61 -15.95
C SER A 652 -32.93 -36.09 -14.52
N LEU A 653 -34.09 -36.23 -13.86
CA LEU A 653 -34.29 -35.91 -12.44
C LEU A 653 -33.76 -36.99 -11.50
N GLY A 654 -33.51 -38.20 -12.00
CA GLY A 654 -32.96 -39.33 -11.25
C GLY A 654 -33.97 -40.42 -10.88
N VAL A 655 -35.17 -40.43 -11.45
CA VAL A 655 -36.12 -41.56 -11.27
C VAL A 655 -35.57 -42.82 -11.91
N LEU A 656 -35.60 -43.92 -11.16
CA LEU A 656 -34.89 -45.15 -11.49
C LEU A 656 -35.69 -46.04 -12.44
N ARG A 657 -35.02 -46.57 -13.47
CA ARG A 657 -35.61 -47.49 -14.46
C ARG A 657 -35.27 -48.96 -14.24
N SER A 658 -34.52 -49.25 -13.18
CA SER A 658 -33.98 -50.57 -12.90
C SER A 658 -33.59 -50.64 -11.41
N PRO A 659 -33.56 -51.83 -10.77
CA PRO A 659 -33.28 -51.97 -9.34
C PRO A 659 -31.92 -51.37 -8.93
N ARG A 660 -31.90 -50.40 -8.01
CA ARG A 660 -30.65 -49.72 -7.65
C ARG A 660 -29.72 -50.61 -6.82
N ARG A 661 -28.41 -50.29 -6.84
CA ARG A 661 -27.48 -50.78 -5.83
C ARG A 661 -27.64 -49.98 -4.53
N ILE A 662 -27.75 -50.67 -3.40
CA ILE A 662 -27.81 -50.06 -2.06
C ILE A 662 -26.49 -50.31 -1.35
N VAL A 663 -25.91 -49.26 -0.75
CA VAL A 663 -24.71 -49.39 0.08
C VAL A 663 -25.03 -50.23 1.31
N PHE A 664 -24.22 -51.25 1.56
CA PHE A 664 -24.39 -52.18 2.67
C PHE A 664 -23.14 -52.16 3.54
N ASP A 665 -23.31 -51.90 4.83
CA ASP A 665 -22.28 -51.92 5.88
C ASP A 665 -21.80 -53.35 6.18
N GLY A 666 -21.32 -54.05 5.15
CA GLY A 666 -20.79 -55.41 5.24
C GLY A 666 -19.26 -55.42 5.36
N GLU A 667 -18.73 -56.43 6.04
CA GLU A 667 -17.29 -56.59 6.25
C GLU A 667 -16.54 -56.91 4.94
N LEU A 668 -15.31 -56.41 4.85
CA LEU A 668 -14.37 -56.79 3.79
C LEU A 668 -14.02 -58.28 3.94
N PRO A 669 -13.97 -59.06 2.85
CA PRO A 669 -13.50 -60.45 2.89
C PRO A 669 -12.11 -60.54 3.55
N PRO A 670 -11.87 -61.46 4.51
CA PRO A 670 -10.62 -61.50 5.28
C PRO A 670 -9.37 -61.65 4.41
N GLU A 671 -9.53 -62.34 3.27
CA GLU A 671 -8.47 -62.69 2.32
C GLU A 671 -7.86 -61.48 1.59
N ILE A 672 -8.56 -60.35 1.55
CA ILE A 672 -8.14 -59.16 0.78
C ILE A 672 -7.84 -57.94 1.66
N LYS A 673 -7.94 -58.08 2.98
CA LYS A 673 -7.70 -57.00 3.93
C LYS A 673 -6.22 -56.62 3.98
N GLN A 674 -5.94 -55.32 3.95
CA GLN A 674 -4.58 -54.76 3.98
C GLN A 674 -4.32 -53.98 5.27
N TYR A 675 -3.06 -53.79 5.60
CA TYR A 675 -2.66 -52.97 6.74
C TYR A 675 -2.83 -51.47 6.42
N SER A 676 -3.57 -50.75 7.27
CA SER A 676 -3.82 -49.31 7.12
C SER A 676 -3.39 -48.54 8.38
N THR A 677 -2.80 -47.35 8.20
CA THR A 677 -2.48 -46.44 9.32
C THR A 677 -3.54 -45.35 9.53
N ARG A 678 -4.60 -45.33 8.70
CA ARG A 678 -5.76 -44.44 8.80
C ARG A 678 -7.08 -45.24 8.70
N PRO A 679 -8.24 -44.66 9.05
CA PRO A 679 -9.52 -45.31 8.84
C PRO A 679 -9.69 -45.79 7.40
N GLU A 680 -10.06 -47.06 7.25
CA GLU A 680 -10.32 -47.71 5.95
C GLU A 680 -11.69 -47.29 5.43
N THR A 681 -11.83 -47.16 4.10
CA THR A 681 -13.14 -46.96 3.46
C THR A 681 -13.53 -48.23 2.70
N ILE A 682 -14.62 -48.87 3.12
CA ILE A 682 -15.17 -50.06 2.46
C ILE A 682 -16.54 -49.68 1.92
N ARG A 683 -16.73 -49.85 0.61
CA ARG A 683 -18.04 -49.69 -0.04
C ARG A 683 -18.45 -51.01 -0.66
N ASN A 684 -19.46 -51.64 -0.07
CA ASN A 684 -20.06 -52.87 -0.57
C ASN A 684 -21.54 -52.63 -0.89
N TYR A 685 -22.13 -53.48 -1.72
CA TYR A 685 -23.43 -53.23 -2.34
C TYR A 685 -24.35 -54.45 -2.28
N ARG A 686 -25.64 -54.22 -2.01
CA ARG A 686 -26.78 -55.12 -2.33
C ARG A 686 -27.50 -54.62 -3.59
N LEU A 687 -28.28 -55.50 -4.22
CA LEU A 687 -29.32 -55.09 -5.16
C LEU A 687 -30.63 -54.84 -4.39
N ASP A 688 -31.27 -53.70 -4.60
CA ASP A 688 -32.53 -53.35 -3.92
C ASP A 688 -33.62 -54.40 -4.22
N GLY A 689 -34.40 -54.79 -3.21
CA GLY A 689 -35.49 -55.76 -3.34
C GLY A 689 -35.12 -57.21 -3.72
N PHE A 690 -33.84 -57.55 -3.88
CA PHE A 690 -33.44 -58.88 -4.40
C PHE A 690 -33.90 -60.05 -3.50
N ASP A 691 -33.80 -59.91 -2.17
CA ASP A 691 -34.24 -60.95 -1.25
C ASP A 691 -35.76 -61.22 -1.40
N GLY A 692 -36.56 -60.15 -1.50
CA GLY A 692 -38.00 -60.26 -1.73
C GLY A 692 -38.34 -60.85 -3.11
N PHE A 693 -37.57 -60.49 -4.15
CA PHE A 693 -37.70 -61.09 -5.47
C PHE A 693 -37.49 -62.61 -5.43
N VAL A 694 -36.44 -63.08 -4.74
CA VAL A 694 -36.17 -64.53 -4.57
C VAL A 694 -37.28 -65.23 -3.80
N GLU A 695 -37.85 -64.60 -2.77
CA GLU A 695 -39.00 -65.15 -2.04
C GLU A 695 -40.22 -65.31 -2.95
N THR A 696 -40.53 -64.32 -3.80
CA THR A 696 -41.63 -64.44 -4.77
C THR A 696 -41.40 -65.55 -5.79
N LEU A 697 -40.16 -65.70 -6.29
CA LEU A 697 -39.77 -66.78 -7.19
C LEU A 697 -39.98 -68.16 -6.55
N LYS A 698 -39.57 -68.34 -5.28
CA LYS A 698 -39.71 -69.60 -4.54
C LYS A 698 -41.17 -69.92 -4.23
N ALA A 699 -42.00 -68.91 -3.95
CA ALA A 699 -43.42 -69.07 -3.67
C ALA A 699 -44.26 -69.41 -4.91
N SER A 700 -43.80 -69.05 -6.11
CA SER A 700 -44.47 -69.39 -7.37
C SER A 700 -44.44 -70.89 -7.64
N ASN A 701 -45.57 -71.49 -8.01
CA ASN A 701 -45.67 -72.91 -8.40
C ASN A 701 -45.65 -73.14 -9.91
N SER A 702 -45.56 -72.06 -10.70
CA SER A 702 -45.57 -72.13 -12.17
C SER A 702 -44.16 -71.96 -12.73
N PHE A 703 -43.72 -72.90 -13.57
CA PHE A 703 -42.44 -72.81 -14.27
C PHE A 703 -42.39 -71.57 -15.17
N GLU A 704 -43.45 -71.29 -15.92
CA GLU A 704 -43.52 -70.12 -16.81
C GLU A 704 -43.45 -68.79 -16.05
N ASP A 705 -44.04 -68.72 -14.85
CA ASP A 705 -43.96 -67.53 -14.00
C ASP A 705 -42.54 -67.34 -13.42
N ARG A 706 -41.92 -68.43 -12.93
CA ARG A 706 -40.51 -68.41 -12.49
C ARG A 706 -39.57 -67.99 -13.62
N LYS A 707 -39.82 -68.49 -14.84
CA LYS A 707 -39.08 -68.13 -16.06
C LYS A 707 -39.24 -66.66 -16.41
N ALA A 708 -40.48 -66.16 -16.47
CA ALA A 708 -40.77 -64.76 -16.78
C ALA A 708 -40.10 -63.79 -15.80
N ARG A 709 -40.19 -64.06 -14.49
CA ARG A 709 -39.55 -63.25 -13.43
C ARG A 709 -38.02 -63.27 -13.53
N SER A 710 -37.44 -64.45 -13.75
CA SER A 710 -35.98 -64.59 -13.89
C SER A 710 -35.45 -63.89 -15.14
N LEU A 711 -36.21 -63.88 -16.24
CA LEU A 711 -35.89 -63.13 -17.46
C LEU A 711 -35.89 -61.61 -17.24
N VAL A 712 -36.71 -61.09 -16.33
CA VAL A 712 -36.69 -59.66 -15.96
C VAL A 712 -35.39 -59.31 -15.25
N LEU A 713 -35.02 -60.07 -14.19
CA LEU A 713 -33.74 -59.86 -13.52
C LEU A 713 -32.56 -60.05 -14.48
N TRP A 714 -32.58 -61.09 -15.32
CA TRP A 714 -31.54 -61.35 -16.32
C TRP A 714 -31.31 -60.15 -17.24
N ARG A 715 -32.39 -59.54 -17.77
CA ARG A 715 -32.29 -58.35 -18.63
C ARG A 715 -31.69 -57.15 -17.92
N TYR A 716 -32.05 -56.91 -16.64
CA TYR A 716 -31.40 -55.86 -15.85
C TYR A 716 -29.91 -56.13 -15.67
N LEU A 717 -29.51 -57.37 -15.33
CA LEU A 717 -28.12 -57.74 -15.14
C LEU A 717 -27.28 -57.60 -16.43
N VAL A 718 -27.84 -58.01 -17.58
CA VAL A 718 -27.21 -57.80 -18.90
C VAL A 718 -27.03 -56.30 -19.17
N ASN A 719 -28.06 -55.49 -18.88
CA ASN A 719 -28.00 -54.04 -19.08
C ASN A 719 -26.96 -53.39 -18.15
N TYR A 720 -26.88 -53.78 -16.87
CA TYR A 720 -25.83 -53.29 -15.97
C TYR A 720 -24.44 -53.65 -16.45
N LEU A 721 -24.24 -54.92 -16.86
CA LEU A 721 -22.95 -55.39 -17.33
C LEU A 721 -22.49 -54.67 -18.61
N SER A 722 -23.44 -54.38 -19.51
CA SER A 722 -23.16 -53.68 -20.76
C SER A 722 -22.82 -52.19 -20.56
N ASN A 723 -23.38 -51.57 -19.52
CA ASN A 723 -23.15 -50.14 -19.22
C ASN A 723 -21.94 -49.91 -18.31
N ASP A 724 -21.80 -50.68 -17.24
CA ASP A 724 -20.77 -50.49 -16.22
C ASP A 724 -20.50 -51.80 -15.46
N ARG A 725 -19.41 -52.50 -15.84
CA ARG A 725 -18.98 -53.73 -15.18
C ARG A 725 -18.65 -53.52 -13.69
N SER A 726 -18.27 -52.30 -13.29
CA SER A 726 -17.99 -51.96 -11.89
C SER A 726 -19.24 -51.96 -11.00
N PHE A 727 -20.44 -52.00 -11.59
CA PHE A 727 -21.70 -52.16 -10.87
C PHE A 727 -21.69 -53.38 -9.93
N PHE A 728 -21.01 -54.45 -10.35
CA PHE A 728 -20.92 -55.71 -9.62
C PHE A 728 -19.75 -55.78 -8.61
N LEU A 729 -18.96 -54.72 -8.49
CA LEU A 729 -17.76 -54.67 -7.66
C LEU A 729 -17.94 -53.75 -6.44
N GLY A 730 -17.41 -54.17 -5.30
CA GLY A 730 -17.16 -53.32 -4.13
C GLY A 730 -15.82 -52.60 -4.24
N GLN A 731 -15.63 -51.54 -3.46
CA GLN A 731 -14.40 -50.75 -3.40
C GLN A 731 -13.80 -50.79 -1.99
N TYR A 732 -12.49 -50.97 -1.92
CA TYR A 732 -11.70 -50.94 -0.69
C TYR A 732 -10.56 -49.94 -0.82
N GLU A 733 -10.55 -48.93 0.04
CA GLU A 733 -9.50 -47.91 0.10
C GLU A 733 -8.80 -47.94 1.46
N TRP A 734 -7.48 -47.92 1.44
CA TRP A 734 -6.64 -47.93 2.64
C TRP A 734 -5.40 -47.03 2.47
N PHE A 735 -4.76 -46.69 3.58
CA PHE A 735 -3.58 -45.81 3.56
C PHE A 735 -2.36 -46.49 4.18
N TYR A 736 -1.29 -46.58 3.40
CA TYR A 736 0.02 -47.01 3.87
C TYR A 736 1.12 -46.31 3.07
N TYR A 737 1.75 -45.30 3.69
CA TYR A 737 2.66 -44.31 3.08
C TYR A 737 2.07 -43.48 1.91
N SER A 738 1.02 -43.96 1.26
CA SER A 738 0.22 -43.35 0.19
C SER A 738 -1.19 -43.94 0.20
N ASN A 739 -2.14 -43.32 -0.53
CA ASN A 739 -3.48 -43.87 -0.71
C ASN A 739 -3.44 -45.04 -1.68
N HIS A 740 -4.08 -46.15 -1.31
CA HIS A 740 -4.26 -47.34 -2.15
C HIS A 740 -5.75 -47.65 -2.29
N SER A 741 -6.13 -48.25 -3.42
CA SER A 741 -7.52 -48.64 -3.71
C SER A 741 -7.56 -49.96 -4.49
N MET A 742 -8.53 -50.81 -4.20
CA MET A 742 -8.76 -52.07 -4.91
C MET A 742 -10.26 -52.37 -5.03
N SER A 743 -10.65 -53.00 -6.14
CA SER A 743 -12.01 -53.52 -6.34
C SER A 743 -12.11 -55.00 -5.96
N PHE A 744 -13.28 -55.43 -5.49
CA PHE A 744 -13.55 -56.83 -5.15
C PHE A 744 -14.98 -57.24 -5.50
N ASP A 745 -15.28 -58.53 -5.57
CA ASP A 745 -16.64 -59.01 -5.84
C ASP A 745 -17.61 -58.51 -4.75
N SER A 746 -18.60 -57.71 -5.16
CA SER A 746 -19.61 -57.17 -4.25
C SER A 746 -20.44 -58.28 -3.59
N PHE A 747 -21.04 -57.96 -2.47
CA PHE A 747 -21.98 -58.85 -1.78
C PHE A 747 -23.15 -59.24 -2.71
N MET A 748 -23.70 -58.29 -3.46
CA MET A 748 -24.68 -58.53 -4.50
C MET A 748 -24.23 -59.58 -5.52
N LEU A 749 -23.01 -59.47 -6.07
CA LEU A 749 -22.50 -60.43 -7.05
C LEU A 749 -22.39 -61.85 -6.45
N ARG A 750 -21.95 -61.95 -5.19
CA ARG A 750 -21.90 -63.23 -4.47
C ARG A 750 -23.30 -63.80 -4.24
N GLN A 751 -24.27 -62.98 -3.84
CA GLN A 751 -25.65 -63.40 -3.70
C GLN A 751 -26.24 -63.89 -5.03
N LEU A 752 -25.98 -63.17 -6.14
CA LEU A 752 -26.42 -63.58 -7.46
C LEU A 752 -25.84 -64.94 -7.86
N ARG A 753 -24.58 -65.24 -7.51
CA ARG A 753 -23.93 -66.53 -7.81
C ARG A 753 -24.42 -67.70 -6.96
N GLU A 754 -24.68 -67.47 -5.68
CA GLU A 754 -24.94 -68.54 -4.71
C GLU A 754 -26.42 -68.77 -4.39
N THR A 755 -27.31 -67.86 -4.79
CA THR A 755 -28.76 -67.98 -4.53
C THR A 755 -29.47 -68.70 -5.67
N GLU A 756 -30.43 -69.56 -5.34
CA GLU A 756 -31.27 -70.25 -6.34
C GLU A 756 -32.32 -69.30 -6.92
N TRP A 757 -32.07 -68.79 -8.13
CA TRP A 757 -33.00 -67.92 -8.85
C TRP A 757 -33.12 -68.22 -10.35
N LEU A 758 -32.35 -69.17 -10.91
CA LEU A 758 -32.45 -69.57 -12.31
C LEU A 758 -33.31 -70.83 -12.48
N PRO A 759 -34.38 -70.81 -13.28
CA PRO A 759 -35.17 -72.01 -13.58
C PRO A 759 -34.46 -72.87 -14.64
N THR A 760 -34.35 -74.17 -14.37
CA THR A 760 -33.82 -75.17 -15.32
C THR A 760 -34.94 -76.05 -15.87
N GLU A 761 -34.77 -76.55 -17.10
CA GLU A 761 -35.77 -77.37 -17.82
C GLU A 761 -36.06 -78.71 -17.11
N ASP A 762 -35.16 -79.17 -16.24
CA ASP A 762 -35.22 -80.44 -15.49
C ASP A 762 -35.77 -80.31 -14.05
N LEU A 763 -36.48 -79.21 -13.78
CA LEU A 763 -37.28 -78.91 -12.58
C LEU A 763 -36.51 -78.58 -11.28
N GLY A 764 -36.25 -77.29 -11.11
CA GLY A 764 -35.91 -76.63 -9.85
C GLY A 764 -35.39 -75.21 -10.10
N LEU A 765 -35.38 -74.35 -9.08
CA LEU A 765 -34.52 -73.16 -9.11
C LEU A 765 -33.11 -73.63 -8.78
N LYS A 766 -32.12 -73.19 -9.57
CA LYS A 766 -30.71 -73.49 -9.36
C LYS A 766 -29.94 -72.20 -9.15
N LYS A 767 -28.83 -72.31 -8.42
CA LYS A 767 -27.86 -71.24 -8.32
C LYS A 767 -27.01 -71.16 -9.59
N PRO A 768 -26.62 -69.97 -10.06
CA PRO A 768 -25.82 -69.84 -11.27
C PRO A 768 -24.42 -70.46 -11.17
N ALA A 769 -23.74 -70.33 -10.02
CA ALA A 769 -22.37 -70.80 -9.89
C ALA A 769 -22.25 -72.33 -10.03
N GLY A 770 -21.50 -72.76 -11.05
CA GLY A 770 -21.31 -74.17 -11.39
C GLY A 770 -22.44 -74.79 -12.23
N LEU A 771 -23.44 -74.02 -12.65
CA LEU A 771 -24.51 -74.51 -13.53
C LEU A 771 -23.98 -74.71 -14.96
N PRO A 772 -24.17 -75.90 -15.60
CA PRO A 772 -23.84 -76.08 -17.01
C PRO A 772 -24.74 -75.22 -17.91
N ALA A 773 -24.16 -74.46 -18.86
CA ALA A 773 -24.93 -73.58 -19.74
C ALA A 773 -26.05 -74.30 -20.52
N LYS A 774 -25.88 -75.60 -20.80
CA LYS A 774 -26.88 -76.47 -21.46
C LYS A 774 -28.16 -76.69 -20.64
N GLN A 775 -28.13 -76.45 -19.33
CA GLN A 775 -29.30 -76.61 -18.44
C GLN A 775 -30.12 -75.31 -18.27
N LEU A 776 -29.60 -74.17 -18.73
CA LEU A 776 -30.34 -72.90 -18.76
C LEU A 776 -31.49 -72.97 -19.76
N CYS A 777 -32.58 -72.25 -19.50
CA CYS A 777 -33.59 -71.99 -20.53
C CYS A 777 -32.95 -71.33 -21.76
N ILE A 778 -33.40 -71.67 -22.96
CA ILE A 778 -32.84 -71.17 -24.23
C ILE A 778 -32.74 -69.64 -24.25
N GLU A 779 -33.75 -68.94 -23.72
CA GLU A 779 -33.82 -67.47 -23.68
C GLU A 779 -32.78 -66.81 -22.75
N LEU A 780 -32.14 -67.58 -21.87
CA LEU A 780 -31.09 -67.12 -20.95
C LEU A 780 -29.67 -67.45 -21.47
N ARG A 781 -29.54 -68.16 -22.60
CA ARG A 781 -28.24 -68.60 -23.14
C ARG A 781 -27.52 -67.54 -23.98
N GLU A 782 -28.19 -66.43 -24.33
CA GLU A 782 -27.67 -65.37 -25.21
C GLU A 782 -26.93 -64.24 -24.45
N ALA A 783 -26.09 -64.57 -23.46
CA ALA A 783 -25.33 -63.57 -22.70
C ALA A 783 -24.01 -64.13 -22.12
N ASP A 784 -23.02 -64.41 -22.96
CA ASP A 784 -21.75 -65.06 -22.59
C ASP A 784 -21.02 -64.36 -21.44
N ASP A 785 -20.98 -63.03 -21.43
CA ASP A 785 -20.26 -62.28 -20.41
C ASP A 785 -20.97 -62.29 -19.06
N LEU A 786 -22.31 -62.30 -19.04
CA LEU A 786 -23.07 -62.48 -17.82
C LEU A 786 -22.92 -63.91 -17.29
N MET A 787 -22.90 -64.91 -18.18
CA MET A 787 -22.64 -66.31 -17.82
C MET A 787 -21.25 -66.48 -17.19
N LYS A 788 -20.21 -65.87 -17.77
CA LYS A 788 -18.86 -65.82 -17.17
C LYS A 788 -18.88 -65.13 -15.80
N LEU A 789 -19.55 -63.98 -15.68
CA LEU A 789 -19.63 -63.21 -14.44
C LEU A 789 -20.32 -64.01 -13.31
N LEU A 790 -21.34 -64.79 -13.64
CA LEU A 790 -22.11 -65.62 -12.72
C LEU A 790 -21.52 -67.02 -12.46
N PHE A 791 -20.35 -67.33 -13.04
CA PHE A 791 -19.69 -68.66 -12.96
C PHE A 791 -20.53 -69.82 -13.50
N ILE A 792 -21.27 -69.57 -14.58
CA ILE A 792 -21.95 -70.62 -15.36
C ILE A 792 -20.91 -71.30 -16.25
N GLN A 793 -20.90 -72.63 -16.27
CA GLN A 793 -19.92 -73.42 -17.01
C GLN A 793 -20.22 -73.41 -18.51
N THR A 794 -19.43 -72.62 -19.27
CA THR A 794 -19.32 -72.69 -20.73
C THR A 794 -18.08 -73.51 -21.11
N GLU A 795 -18.12 -74.20 -22.26
CA GLU A 795 -17.18 -75.31 -22.51
C GLU A 795 -15.78 -74.85 -22.97
N ASP A 796 -15.61 -73.57 -23.37
CA ASP A 796 -14.34 -72.91 -23.76
C ASP A 796 -13.42 -72.49 -22.58
N GLN A 797 -13.78 -72.78 -21.32
CA GLN A 797 -13.12 -72.19 -20.14
C GLN A 797 -11.74 -72.78 -19.76
N THR A 798 -11.14 -73.66 -20.56
CA THR A 798 -9.82 -74.27 -20.23
C THR A 798 -8.61 -73.38 -20.53
N GLU A 799 -8.72 -72.34 -21.36
CA GLU A 799 -7.64 -71.40 -21.66
C GLU A 799 -7.70 -70.10 -20.82
N ALA A 800 -8.89 -69.56 -20.56
CA ALA A 800 -9.06 -68.33 -19.76
C ALA A 800 -8.58 -68.48 -18.31
N VAL A 801 -8.66 -69.70 -17.75
CA VAL A 801 -8.14 -70.00 -16.40
C VAL A 801 -6.61 -69.88 -16.34
N LYS A 802 -5.89 -70.15 -17.44
CA LYS A 802 -4.42 -70.01 -17.51
C LYS A 802 -3.98 -68.54 -17.60
N GLU A 803 -4.73 -67.70 -18.32
CA GLU A 803 -4.45 -66.26 -18.42
C GLU A 803 -4.68 -65.54 -17.09
N LEU A 804 -5.72 -65.93 -16.35
CA LEU A 804 -6.05 -65.38 -15.03
C LEU A 804 -4.99 -65.74 -13.97
N GLN A 805 -4.33 -66.88 -14.14
CA GLN A 805 -3.23 -67.33 -13.28
C GLN A 805 -1.93 -66.55 -13.55
N HIS A 806 -1.64 -66.22 -14.82
CA HIS A 806 -0.52 -65.36 -15.21
C HIS A 806 -0.69 -63.89 -14.79
N ALA A 807 -1.92 -63.35 -14.91
CA ALA A 807 -2.23 -61.98 -14.47
C ALA A 807 -2.04 -61.82 -12.94
N LYS A 808 -2.41 -62.84 -12.16
CA LYS A 808 -2.18 -62.89 -10.70
C LYS A 808 -0.70 -62.94 -10.31
N GLU A 809 0.14 -63.66 -11.06
CA GLU A 809 1.59 -63.75 -10.80
C GLU A 809 2.33 -62.44 -11.08
N LEU A 810 1.82 -61.63 -12.02
CA LEU A 810 2.40 -60.33 -12.40
C LEU A 810 1.84 -59.14 -11.59
N GLY A 811 0.82 -59.36 -10.75
CA GLY A 811 0.21 -58.32 -9.93
C GLY A 811 -0.58 -57.26 -10.72
N ILE A 812 -1.07 -57.60 -11.91
CA ILE A 812 -1.80 -56.70 -12.82
C ILE A 812 -3.20 -57.29 -13.06
N SER A 813 -4.26 -56.48 -13.01
CA SER A 813 -5.61 -56.98 -13.26
C SER A 813 -5.85 -57.25 -14.75
N LEU A 814 -6.79 -58.14 -15.07
CA LEU A 814 -7.18 -58.39 -16.47
C LEU A 814 -7.82 -57.15 -17.12
N ASP A 815 -8.50 -56.32 -16.32
CA ASP A 815 -9.08 -55.06 -16.78
C ASP A 815 -8.00 -54.05 -17.15
N ASP A 816 -6.88 -54.00 -16.41
CA ASP A 816 -5.72 -53.17 -16.77
C ASP A 816 -5.08 -53.63 -18.09
N ILE A 817 -4.98 -54.95 -18.31
CA ILE A 817 -4.44 -55.51 -19.56
C ILE A 817 -5.34 -55.14 -20.74
N GLU A 818 -6.67 -55.19 -20.57
CA GLU A 818 -7.63 -54.83 -21.61
C GLU A 818 -7.67 -53.32 -21.87
N PHE A 819 -7.54 -52.50 -20.82
CA PHE A 819 -7.40 -51.04 -20.90
C PHE A 819 -6.15 -50.65 -21.70
N LEU A 820 -5.02 -51.33 -21.46
CA LEU A 820 -3.78 -51.10 -22.19
C LEU A 820 -3.86 -51.55 -23.66
N LYS A 821 -4.59 -52.62 -23.97
CA LYS A 821 -4.83 -53.06 -25.35
C LYS A 821 -5.70 -52.08 -26.14
N SER A 822 -6.65 -51.42 -25.49
CA SER A 822 -7.58 -50.48 -26.12
C SER A 822 -6.99 -49.07 -26.31
N HIS A 823 -5.89 -48.74 -25.62
CA HIS A 823 -5.22 -47.44 -25.71
C HIS A 823 -3.71 -47.59 -26.01
N PRO A 824 -3.32 -48.24 -27.12
CA PRO A 824 -1.92 -48.54 -27.41
C PRO A 824 -1.07 -47.28 -27.65
N ASP A 825 -1.67 -46.24 -28.23
CA ASP A 825 -0.98 -44.97 -28.51
C ASP A 825 -0.75 -44.15 -27.23
N ASP A 826 -1.75 -44.10 -26.34
CA ASP A 826 -1.60 -43.42 -25.05
C ASP A 826 -0.64 -44.18 -24.12
N PHE A 827 -0.65 -45.51 -24.17
CA PHE A 827 0.32 -46.32 -23.43
C PHE A 827 1.75 -46.17 -24.00
N GLN A 828 1.90 -46.06 -25.32
CA GLN A 828 3.16 -45.71 -25.98
C GLN A 828 3.64 -44.31 -25.57
N ALA A 829 2.77 -43.30 -25.60
CA ALA A 829 3.08 -41.94 -25.18
C ALA A 829 3.44 -41.86 -23.69
N TRP A 830 2.72 -42.58 -22.83
CA TRP A 830 3.02 -42.70 -21.41
C TRP A 830 4.35 -43.42 -21.17
N ARG A 831 4.63 -44.54 -21.86
CA ARG A 831 5.93 -45.21 -21.86
C ARG A 831 7.05 -44.30 -22.33
N GLN A 832 6.83 -43.53 -23.39
CA GLN A 832 7.79 -42.53 -23.87
C GLN A 832 8.03 -41.47 -22.80
N SER A 833 6.97 -40.91 -22.20
CA SER A 833 7.08 -39.92 -21.12
C SER A 833 7.79 -40.44 -19.87
N LEU A 834 7.59 -41.72 -19.52
CA LEU A 834 8.27 -42.37 -18.41
C LEU A 834 9.73 -42.67 -18.76
N SER A 835 10.02 -43.05 -20.00
CA SER A 835 11.39 -43.25 -20.49
C SER A 835 12.17 -41.93 -20.58
N GLU A 836 11.49 -40.83 -20.90
CA GLU A 836 12.03 -39.47 -20.92
C GLU A 836 12.23 -38.93 -19.50
N ARG A 837 11.26 -39.13 -18.59
CA ARG A 837 11.39 -38.80 -17.16
C ARG A 837 12.41 -39.66 -16.42
N ALA A 838 12.67 -40.89 -16.89
CA ALA A 838 13.67 -41.78 -16.30
C ALA A 838 15.11 -41.40 -16.69
N ARG A 839 15.30 -40.57 -17.72
CA ARG A 839 16.63 -40.05 -18.08
C ARG A 839 16.91 -38.77 -17.30
N LYS A 840 17.46 -38.91 -16.10
CA LYS A 840 18.06 -37.77 -15.41
C LYS A 840 19.19 -37.19 -16.28
N PRO A 841 19.27 -35.86 -16.46
CA PRO A 841 20.36 -35.27 -17.23
C PRO A 841 21.69 -35.57 -16.53
N ALA A 842 22.75 -35.74 -17.32
CA ALA A 842 24.09 -35.86 -16.75
C ALA A 842 24.43 -34.58 -15.98
N PHE A 843 24.82 -34.73 -14.72
CA PHE A 843 25.24 -33.58 -13.91
C PHE A 843 26.58 -33.06 -14.49
N PRO A 844 26.73 -31.74 -14.71
CA PRO A 844 27.92 -31.18 -15.34
C PRO A 844 29.19 -31.48 -14.54
N VAL A 845 30.30 -31.70 -15.25
CA VAL A 845 31.63 -31.85 -14.64
C VAL A 845 32.48 -30.64 -15.05
N ARG A 846 33.09 -29.97 -14.06
CA ARG A 846 34.01 -28.84 -14.26
C ARG A 846 35.21 -29.02 -13.34
N THR A 847 36.24 -29.68 -13.84
CA THR A 847 37.46 -29.95 -13.07
C THR A 847 38.35 -28.72 -12.98
N SER A 848 38.99 -28.52 -11.83
CA SER A 848 40.00 -27.47 -11.65
C SER A 848 41.36 -27.99 -12.16
N THR A 849 41.74 -27.63 -13.39
CA THR A 849 42.94 -28.19 -14.05
C THR A 849 44.27 -27.65 -13.50
N ASP A 850 44.22 -26.73 -12.53
CA ASP A 850 45.37 -26.09 -11.89
C ASP A 850 44.93 -25.48 -10.54
N ALA A 851 44.58 -26.33 -9.56
CA ALA A 851 43.94 -25.91 -8.30
C ALA A 851 44.78 -24.87 -7.52
N ALA A 852 46.11 -25.01 -7.49
CA ALA A 852 47.00 -24.06 -6.82
C ALA A 852 47.05 -22.68 -7.51
N ARG A 853 47.10 -22.62 -8.85
CA ARG A 853 47.06 -21.35 -9.58
C ARG A 853 45.66 -20.73 -9.58
N GLY A 854 44.62 -21.56 -9.64
CA GLY A 854 43.22 -21.14 -9.52
C GLY A 854 42.91 -20.53 -8.16
N GLN A 855 43.44 -21.10 -7.08
CA GLN A 855 43.33 -20.57 -5.72
C GLN A 855 44.09 -19.25 -5.56
N LYS A 856 45.30 -19.12 -6.12
CA LYS A 856 46.06 -17.87 -6.10
C LYS A 856 45.32 -16.73 -6.83
N ARG A 857 44.81 -17.01 -8.03
CA ARG A 857 44.04 -16.04 -8.81
C ARG A 857 42.73 -15.66 -8.13
N LEU A 858 42.07 -16.62 -7.49
CA LEU A 858 40.88 -16.34 -6.69
C LEU A 858 41.23 -15.45 -5.49
N LEU A 859 42.31 -15.71 -4.75
CA LEU A 859 42.74 -14.83 -3.65
C LEU A 859 43.06 -13.40 -4.11
N GLU A 860 43.61 -13.23 -5.33
CA GLU A 860 43.78 -11.92 -5.97
C GLU A 860 42.42 -11.28 -6.31
N GLU A 861 41.46 -12.05 -6.86
CA GLU A 861 40.08 -11.61 -7.13
C GLU A 861 39.37 -11.16 -5.83
N LEU A 862 39.50 -11.92 -4.74
CA LEU A 862 38.92 -11.61 -3.43
C LEU A 862 39.49 -10.32 -2.80
N GLY A 863 40.78 -10.03 -3.03
CA GLY A 863 41.41 -8.78 -2.55
C GLY A 863 40.87 -7.51 -3.23
N SER A 864 40.21 -7.67 -4.39
CA SER A 864 39.57 -6.59 -5.15
C SER A 864 38.04 -6.63 -5.14
N ALA A 865 37.44 -7.63 -4.49
CA ALA A 865 35.99 -7.80 -4.42
C ALA A 865 35.37 -6.77 -3.46
N PRO A 866 34.28 -6.09 -3.83
CA PRO A 866 33.63 -5.13 -2.94
C PRO A 866 32.99 -5.83 -1.75
N GLU A 867 33.05 -5.21 -0.58
CA GLU A 867 32.33 -5.67 0.61
C GLU A 867 30.83 -5.45 0.47
N LYS A 868 30.02 -6.26 1.14
CA LYS A 868 28.56 -6.13 1.14
C LYS A 868 28.15 -4.93 2.00
N GLU A 869 27.81 -3.82 1.36
CA GLU A 869 27.32 -2.62 2.05
C GLU A 869 25.80 -2.57 2.06
N TYR A 870 25.27 -2.06 3.18
CA TYR A 870 23.84 -1.93 3.42
C TYR A 870 23.54 -0.52 3.89
N GLU A 871 22.52 0.09 3.29
CA GLU A 871 21.99 1.37 3.72
C GLU A 871 20.66 1.16 4.44
N GLN A 872 20.49 1.79 5.59
CA GLN A 872 19.22 1.78 6.31
C GLN A 872 18.24 2.79 5.69
N ARG A 873 17.10 2.28 5.21
CA ARG A 873 15.91 3.06 4.80
C ARG A 873 14.66 2.38 5.38
N GLU A 874 13.53 2.35 4.67
CA GLU A 874 12.30 1.63 5.07
C GLU A 874 12.54 0.16 5.46
N ARG A 875 13.59 -0.41 4.89
CA ARG A 875 14.19 -1.71 5.17
C ARG A 875 15.70 -1.60 4.95
N SER A 876 16.48 -2.53 5.49
CA SER A 876 17.91 -2.61 5.15
C SER A 876 18.05 -2.99 3.66
N VAL A 877 18.61 -2.10 2.84
CA VAL A 877 18.81 -2.31 1.40
C VAL A 877 20.29 -2.46 1.11
N ARG A 878 20.68 -3.56 0.46
CA ARG A 878 22.05 -3.81 0.03
C ARG A 878 22.39 -2.91 -1.16
N THR A 879 23.34 -2.00 -0.99
CA THR A 879 23.75 -1.02 -2.02
C THR A 879 24.70 -1.62 -3.06
N THR A 880 25.42 -2.68 -2.68
CA THR A 880 26.40 -3.39 -3.54
C THR A 880 25.81 -4.59 -4.29
N GLY A 881 24.54 -4.94 -4.06
CA GLY A 881 23.94 -6.19 -4.56
C GLY A 881 23.82 -6.33 -6.09
N GLY A 882 24.11 -5.27 -6.85
CA GLY A 882 24.18 -5.28 -8.32
C GLY A 882 25.61 -5.28 -8.89
N MET A 883 26.65 -5.32 -8.06
CA MET A 883 28.05 -5.26 -8.51
C MET A 883 28.56 -6.57 -9.12
N VAL A 884 27.82 -7.67 -8.96
CA VAL A 884 28.16 -8.99 -9.50
C VAL A 884 26.96 -9.59 -10.24
N GLU A 885 27.19 -10.11 -11.44
CA GLU A 885 26.18 -10.83 -12.21
C GLU A 885 26.42 -12.35 -12.12
N PRO A 886 25.75 -13.09 -11.22
CA PRO A 886 26.03 -14.51 -11.01
C PRO A 886 25.50 -15.41 -12.13
N ARG A 887 24.54 -14.94 -12.93
CA ARG A 887 23.82 -15.78 -13.90
C ARG A 887 24.73 -16.34 -15.01
N PRO A 888 25.55 -15.54 -15.73
CA PRO A 888 26.42 -16.08 -16.78
C PRO A 888 27.41 -17.13 -16.26
N TRP A 889 27.93 -16.92 -15.06
CA TRP A 889 28.85 -17.86 -14.42
C TRP A 889 28.17 -19.18 -14.04
N LEU A 890 26.99 -19.10 -13.43
CA LEU A 890 26.19 -20.28 -13.08
C LEU A 890 25.73 -21.07 -14.31
N ILE A 891 25.37 -20.40 -15.41
CA ILE A 891 25.07 -21.06 -16.69
C ILE A 891 26.30 -21.83 -17.18
N GLY A 892 27.50 -21.23 -17.13
CA GLY A 892 28.75 -21.90 -17.50
C GLY A 892 29.10 -23.10 -16.62
N CYS A 893 28.77 -23.04 -15.33
CA CYS A 893 29.00 -24.13 -14.37
C CYS A 893 28.00 -25.27 -14.52
N TYR A 894 26.71 -24.97 -14.71
CA TYR A 894 25.62 -25.94 -14.56
C TYR A 894 24.91 -26.35 -15.85
N THR A 895 25.44 -25.96 -17.02
CA THR A 895 25.00 -26.51 -18.31
C THR A 895 25.87 -27.71 -18.69
N ASN A 896 25.25 -28.87 -18.91
CA ASN A 896 25.96 -30.08 -19.33
C ASN A 896 26.32 -30.05 -20.83
N ASP A 897 27.02 -31.08 -21.32
CA ASP A 897 27.48 -31.15 -22.71
C ASP A 897 26.32 -31.27 -23.72
N ASP A 898 25.18 -31.80 -23.26
CA ASP A 898 23.91 -31.86 -24.01
C ASP A 898 23.15 -30.52 -24.00
N ARG A 899 23.78 -29.45 -23.49
CA ARG A 899 23.22 -28.09 -23.36
C ARG A 899 21.98 -28.01 -22.47
N GLN A 900 21.84 -28.94 -21.52
CA GLN A 900 20.80 -28.92 -20.50
C GLN A 900 21.34 -28.25 -19.23
N MET A 901 20.63 -27.25 -18.73
CA MET A 901 20.97 -26.64 -17.45
C MET A 901 20.38 -27.47 -16.31
N VAL A 902 21.22 -27.93 -15.38
CA VAL A 902 20.83 -28.88 -14.33
C VAL A 902 20.69 -28.16 -12.98
N CYS A 903 19.58 -28.42 -12.28
CA CYS A 903 19.35 -27.90 -10.93
C CYS A 903 20.27 -28.57 -9.91
N GLN A 904 20.91 -27.78 -9.04
CA GLN A 904 21.83 -28.29 -8.03
C GLN A 904 21.20 -29.15 -6.92
N LEU A 905 19.87 -29.14 -6.79
CA LEU A 905 19.17 -29.80 -5.68
C LEU A 905 18.30 -30.99 -6.12
N CYS A 906 17.51 -30.87 -7.19
CA CYS A 906 16.73 -32.00 -7.70
C CYS A 906 17.49 -32.82 -8.76
N HIS A 907 18.56 -32.26 -9.33
CA HIS A 907 19.34 -32.84 -10.42
C HIS A 907 18.57 -33.06 -11.73
N ASP A 908 17.42 -32.40 -11.87
CA ASP A 908 16.65 -32.38 -13.11
C ASP A 908 17.05 -31.19 -13.97
N GLU A 909 16.69 -31.25 -15.26
CA GLU A 909 16.81 -30.11 -16.18
C GLU A 909 15.90 -28.97 -15.71
N MET A 910 16.37 -27.72 -15.86
CA MET A 910 15.57 -26.55 -15.54
C MET A 910 14.25 -26.54 -16.33
N PRO A 911 13.12 -26.17 -15.70
CA PRO A 911 11.79 -26.55 -16.15
C PRO A 911 11.35 -25.94 -17.48
N PHE A 912 11.92 -24.79 -17.86
CA PHE A 912 11.61 -24.14 -19.13
C PHE A 912 12.69 -23.13 -19.53
N LYS A 913 12.67 -22.74 -20.81
CA LYS A 913 13.48 -21.65 -21.38
C LYS A 913 12.65 -20.38 -21.51
N LYS A 914 13.27 -19.23 -21.23
CA LYS A 914 12.74 -17.90 -21.50
C LYS A 914 12.63 -17.67 -23.02
N ARG A 915 11.96 -16.59 -23.43
CA ARG A 915 11.80 -16.21 -24.85
C ARG A 915 13.13 -15.96 -25.58
N ASP A 916 14.18 -15.64 -24.83
CA ASP A 916 15.56 -15.44 -25.30
C ASP A 916 16.30 -16.78 -25.54
N GLY A 917 15.68 -17.93 -25.25
CA GLY A 917 16.27 -19.25 -25.40
C GLY A 917 17.12 -19.73 -24.20
N GLU A 918 17.33 -18.88 -23.20
CA GLU A 918 18.06 -19.27 -21.97
C GLU A 918 17.15 -19.97 -20.97
N TYR A 919 17.70 -20.86 -20.14
CA TYR A 919 16.93 -21.48 -19.07
C TYR A 919 16.51 -20.46 -18.01
N TYR A 920 15.26 -20.60 -17.52
CA TYR A 920 14.83 -19.90 -16.33
C TYR A 920 15.32 -20.65 -15.09
N PHE A 921 16.05 -19.96 -14.22
CA PHE A 921 16.42 -20.47 -12.90
C PHE A 921 16.56 -19.30 -11.90
N GLU A 922 16.53 -19.66 -10.61
CA GLU A 922 16.73 -18.74 -9.50
C GLU A 922 18.19 -18.82 -9.04
N ALA A 923 18.89 -17.69 -9.06
CA ALA A 923 20.21 -17.55 -8.44
C ALA A 923 20.02 -17.20 -6.95
N VAL A 924 20.33 -18.12 -6.05
CA VAL A 924 20.09 -17.98 -4.61
C VAL A 924 21.42 -17.98 -3.86
N GLU A 925 21.71 -17.01 -3.00
CA GLU A 925 22.93 -17.08 -2.18
C GLU A 925 22.96 -18.37 -1.35
N ALA A 926 24.08 -19.09 -1.35
CA ALA A 926 24.24 -20.34 -0.63
C ALA A 926 24.19 -20.12 0.89
N LEU A 927 24.87 -19.08 1.37
CA LEU A 927 25.02 -18.72 2.78
C LEU A 927 24.66 -17.24 3.02
N ASP A 928 24.49 -16.83 4.27
CA ASP A 928 24.14 -15.46 4.64
C ASP A 928 25.34 -14.49 4.63
N ARG A 929 25.09 -13.23 4.98
CA ARG A 929 26.11 -12.17 5.04
C ARG A 929 27.16 -12.40 6.14
N GLU A 930 26.78 -13.05 7.23
CA GLU A 930 27.67 -13.30 8.37
C GLU A 930 28.70 -14.36 8.01
N SER A 931 28.33 -15.26 7.10
CA SER A 931 29.22 -16.29 6.55
C SER A 931 30.12 -15.80 5.42
N ILE A 932 29.63 -14.90 4.54
CA ILE A 932 30.37 -14.36 3.40
C ILE A 932 30.08 -12.85 3.27
N SER A 933 31.08 -12.02 3.57
CA SER A 933 30.98 -10.56 3.63
C SER A 933 31.28 -9.82 2.32
N ILE A 934 31.65 -10.54 1.26
CA ILE A 934 32.08 -9.96 -0.03
C ILE A 934 31.11 -10.27 -1.18
N GLU A 935 31.12 -9.44 -2.21
CA GLU A 935 30.42 -9.67 -3.48
C GLU A 935 31.23 -10.58 -4.41
N HIS A 936 30.76 -11.81 -4.63
CA HIS A 936 31.41 -12.75 -5.55
C HIS A 936 30.40 -13.73 -6.17
N GLU A 937 30.53 -14.11 -7.44
CA GLU A 937 29.53 -14.93 -8.15
C GLU A 937 29.43 -16.37 -7.64
N ALA A 938 30.54 -16.92 -7.13
CA ALA A 938 30.61 -18.27 -6.58
C ALA A 938 29.84 -18.49 -5.25
N GLN A 939 29.21 -17.45 -4.70
CA GLN A 939 28.35 -17.61 -3.52
C GLN A 939 26.89 -17.98 -3.87
N PHE A 940 26.52 -18.03 -5.14
CA PHE A 940 25.15 -18.28 -5.58
C PHE A 940 24.94 -19.72 -6.04
N LEU A 941 23.74 -20.25 -5.83
CA LEU A 941 23.25 -21.55 -6.28
C LEU A 941 22.32 -21.37 -7.48
N ALA A 942 22.39 -22.28 -8.44
CA ALA A 942 21.47 -22.41 -9.56
C ALA A 942 20.36 -23.42 -9.24
N LEU A 943 19.18 -22.91 -8.86
CA LEU A 943 18.04 -23.74 -8.46
C LEU A 943 16.83 -23.51 -9.36
N CYS A 944 16.04 -24.57 -9.61
CA CYS A 944 14.73 -24.41 -10.23
C CYS A 944 13.78 -23.65 -9.28
N PRO A 945 12.66 -23.07 -9.76
CA PRO A 945 11.76 -22.26 -8.94
C PRO A 945 11.27 -22.97 -7.67
N VAL A 946 10.98 -24.28 -7.78
CA VAL A 946 10.52 -25.11 -6.65
C VAL A 946 11.64 -25.36 -5.64
N CYS A 947 12.82 -25.77 -6.11
CA CYS A 947 13.98 -25.99 -5.24
C CYS A 947 14.46 -24.71 -4.57
N SER A 948 14.35 -23.57 -5.25
CA SER A 948 14.66 -22.25 -4.69
C SER A 948 13.74 -21.89 -3.53
N ALA A 949 12.41 -22.04 -3.71
CA ALA A 949 11.45 -21.81 -2.63
C ALA A 949 11.71 -22.74 -1.44
N LYS A 950 11.95 -24.03 -1.71
CA LYS A 950 12.33 -25.03 -0.70
C LYS A 950 13.60 -24.66 0.07
N TYR A 951 14.65 -24.22 -0.62
CA TYR A 951 15.91 -23.82 0.01
C TYR A 951 15.75 -22.54 0.85
N ARG A 952 14.99 -21.56 0.34
CA ARG A 952 14.71 -20.32 1.09
C ARG A 952 13.94 -20.62 2.39
N GLU A 953 12.93 -21.48 2.33
CA GLU A 953 12.09 -21.80 3.49
C GLU A 953 12.80 -22.67 4.54
N PHE A 954 13.41 -23.78 4.12
CA PHE A 954 13.90 -24.79 5.05
C PHE A 954 15.40 -24.71 5.38
N VAL A 955 16.17 -23.94 4.60
CA VAL A 955 17.61 -23.78 4.84
C VAL A 955 17.94 -22.33 5.21
N LYS A 956 17.49 -21.33 4.44
CA LYS A 956 17.82 -19.92 4.72
C LYS A 956 17.11 -19.34 5.94
N SER A 957 15.87 -19.74 6.19
CA SER A 957 15.11 -19.26 7.35
C SER A 957 15.43 -20.03 8.65
N ASP A 958 16.16 -21.14 8.56
CA ASP A 958 16.55 -21.97 9.71
C ASP A 958 18.06 -21.85 9.98
N VAL A 959 18.41 -21.17 11.07
CA VAL A 959 19.80 -20.92 11.49
C VAL A 959 20.58 -22.22 11.69
N VAL A 960 19.94 -23.28 12.20
CA VAL A 960 20.60 -24.57 12.46
C VAL A 960 20.86 -25.30 11.15
N ALA A 961 19.90 -25.31 10.23
CA ALA A 961 20.06 -25.90 8.91
C ALA A 961 21.11 -25.16 8.08
N LEU A 962 21.12 -23.83 8.12
CA LEU A 962 22.12 -23.01 7.42
C LEU A 962 23.54 -23.25 7.96
N ALA A 963 23.69 -23.30 9.29
CA ALA A 963 24.97 -23.62 9.93
C ALA A 963 25.45 -25.03 9.58
N ALA A 964 24.55 -26.01 9.44
CA ALA A 964 24.89 -27.36 9.01
C ALA A 964 25.42 -27.38 7.56
N VAL A 965 24.84 -26.59 6.66
CA VAL A 965 25.34 -26.42 5.28
C VAL A 965 26.71 -25.76 5.26
N GLN A 966 26.90 -24.67 6.02
CA GLN A 966 28.19 -23.99 6.13
C GLN A 966 29.29 -24.93 6.65
N ARG A 967 28.99 -25.70 7.70
CA ARG A 967 29.90 -26.69 8.27
C ARG A 967 30.25 -27.78 7.26
N ALA A 968 29.24 -28.31 6.57
CA ALA A 968 29.45 -29.35 5.55
C ALA A 968 30.31 -28.85 4.37
N LEU A 969 30.16 -27.58 3.96
CA LEU A 969 31.02 -26.97 2.94
C LEU A 969 32.50 -26.97 3.35
N LEU A 970 32.80 -26.81 4.64
CA LEU A 970 34.18 -26.76 5.16
C LEU A 970 34.76 -28.16 5.46
N GLU A 971 33.93 -29.07 5.99
CA GLU A 971 34.37 -30.36 6.53
C GLU A 971 34.29 -31.53 5.55
N VAL A 972 33.45 -31.46 4.50
CA VAL A 972 33.24 -32.57 3.56
C VAL A 972 34.17 -32.45 2.35
N ASP A 973 34.87 -33.54 2.02
CA ASP A 973 35.79 -33.60 0.87
C ASP A 973 35.10 -33.92 -0.47
N SER A 974 33.76 -33.94 -0.48
CA SER A 974 32.93 -34.25 -1.63
C SER A 974 32.08 -33.03 -2.01
N PRO A 975 31.88 -32.74 -3.31
CA PRO A 975 31.01 -31.66 -3.78
C PRO A 975 29.51 -32.00 -3.65
N GLU A 976 29.13 -32.92 -2.76
CA GLU A 976 27.76 -33.38 -2.52
C GLU A 976 27.43 -33.21 -1.03
N ILE A 977 26.52 -32.29 -0.73
CA ILE A 977 26.16 -31.93 0.64
C ILE A 977 24.74 -32.43 0.95
N PRO A 978 24.56 -33.36 1.89
CA PRO A 978 23.24 -33.77 2.31
C PRO A 978 22.56 -32.64 3.12
N ILE A 979 21.36 -32.24 2.73
CA ILE A 979 20.56 -31.22 3.41
C ILE A 979 19.15 -31.73 3.71
N MET A 980 18.55 -31.22 4.77
CA MET A 980 17.14 -31.46 5.11
C MET A 980 16.29 -30.31 4.56
N VAL A 981 15.22 -30.64 3.84
CA VAL A 981 14.27 -29.70 3.27
C VAL A 981 12.88 -30.15 3.67
N GLY A 982 12.39 -29.63 4.80
CA GLY A 982 11.25 -30.20 5.52
C GLY A 982 11.59 -31.62 5.99
N ASP A 983 10.70 -32.58 5.75
CA ASP A 983 10.94 -34.00 6.09
C ASP A 983 11.75 -34.76 5.02
N GLN A 984 12.20 -34.09 3.95
CA GLN A 984 12.91 -34.71 2.83
C GLN A 984 14.43 -34.50 2.94
N LYS A 985 15.19 -35.60 2.94
CA LYS A 985 16.65 -35.57 2.80
C LYS A 985 17.02 -35.43 1.32
N MET A 986 17.66 -34.32 0.95
CA MET A 986 18.12 -34.02 -0.40
C MET A 986 19.65 -33.87 -0.44
N ILE A 987 20.23 -33.87 -1.64
CA ILE A 987 21.67 -33.65 -1.84
C ILE A 987 21.84 -32.37 -2.65
N LEU A 988 22.54 -31.39 -2.09
CA LEU A 988 22.99 -30.20 -2.80
C LEU A 988 24.33 -30.53 -3.47
N ARG A 989 24.32 -30.62 -4.80
CA ARG A 989 25.48 -31.01 -5.60
C ARG A 989 26.16 -29.82 -6.27
N PHE A 990 27.48 -29.83 -6.29
CA PHE A 990 28.33 -28.81 -6.90
C PHE A 990 29.20 -29.42 -8.00
N VAL A 991 29.60 -28.59 -8.96
CA VAL A 991 30.76 -28.92 -9.80
C VAL A 991 32.04 -28.60 -9.03
N GLU A 992 33.09 -29.38 -9.21
CA GLU A 992 34.36 -29.27 -8.45
C GLU A 992 34.90 -27.82 -8.43
N ARG A 993 34.94 -27.16 -9.59
CA ARG A 993 35.33 -25.74 -9.71
C ARG A 993 34.50 -24.78 -8.83
N HIS A 994 33.19 -24.99 -8.71
CA HIS A 994 32.34 -24.13 -7.87
C HIS A 994 32.57 -24.44 -6.39
N PHE A 995 32.64 -25.73 -6.04
CA PHE A 995 32.90 -26.19 -4.69
C PHE A 995 34.21 -25.63 -4.12
N ASP A 996 35.31 -25.74 -4.87
CA ASP A 996 36.63 -25.23 -4.46
C ASP A 996 36.66 -23.71 -4.27
N ARG A 997 35.99 -22.97 -5.16
CA ARG A 997 35.90 -21.52 -5.09
C ARG A 997 35.10 -21.09 -3.85
N LEU A 998 33.95 -21.71 -3.60
CA LEU A 998 33.12 -21.41 -2.45
C LEU A 998 33.82 -21.73 -1.13
N ARG A 999 34.54 -22.86 -1.05
CA ARG A 999 35.40 -23.20 0.11
C ARG A 999 36.49 -22.18 0.34
N THR A 1000 37.18 -21.76 -0.72
CA THR A 1000 38.27 -20.77 -0.61
C THR A 1000 37.74 -19.42 -0.11
N ILE A 1001 36.56 -18.99 -0.56
CA ILE A 1001 35.88 -17.78 -0.08
C ILE A 1001 35.59 -17.90 1.42
N LEU A 1002 35.04 -19.03 1.86
CA LEU A 1002 34.74 -19.27 3.27
C LEU A 1002 36.00 -19.28 4.14
N HIS A 1003 37.08 -19.95 3.70
CA HIS A 1003 38.36 -19.96 4.41
C HIS A 1003 39.05 -18.59 4.45
N ALA A 1004 38.85 -17.73 3.44
CA ALA A 1004 39.36 -16.35 3.47
C ALA A 1004 38.63 -15.51 4.54
N GLY A 1005 37.33 -15.75 4.75
CA GLY A 1005 36.53 -15.14 5.83
C GLY A 1005 36.99 -15.53 7.24
N GLU A 1006 37.25 -16.83 7.49
CA GLU A 1006 37.81 -17.33 8.78
C GLU A 1006 38.99 -16.47 9.24
N ARG A 1007 39.91 -16.20 8.30
CA ARG A 1007 41.21 -15.56 8.59
C ARG A 1007 41.07 -14.08 8.89
N GLN A 1008 40.14 -13.37 8.24
CA GLN A 1008 39.87 -11.95 8.51
C GLN A 1008 39.18 -11.73 9.87
N ILE A 1009 38.27 -12.62 10.28
CA ILE A 1009 37.58 -12.54 11.59
C ILE A 1009 38.57 -12.78 12.76
N ILE A 1010 39.57 -13.65 12.57
CA ILE A 1010 40.61 -13.93 13.58
C ILE A 1010 41.64 -12.79 13.68
N THR A 1011 41.87 -12.01 12.61
CA THR A 1011 42.78 -10.85 12.64
C THR A 1011 42.13 -9.56 13.13
N ALA A 1012 40.79 -9.42 13.06
CA ALA A 1012 40.06 -8.28 13.63
C ALA A 1012 39.80 -8.40 15.15
N ASN A 1013 39.94 -9.59 15.73
CA ASN A 1013 39.80 -9.88 17.17
C ASN A 1013 41.16 -10.04 17.90
N LYS A 1014 42.26 -9.61 17.28
CA LYS A 1014 43.58 -9.38 17.89
C LYS A 1014 43.94 -7.92 17.75
#